data_AF-A0A397W8X8-F1
#
_entry.id   AF-A0A397W8X8-F1
#
_cell.length_a   1.000
_cell.length_b   1.000
_cell.length_c   1.000
_cell.angle_alpha   90.00
_cell.angle_beta   90.00
_cell.angle_gamma   90.00
#
_symmetry.space_group_name_H-M   'P 1'
#
loop_
_entity.id
_entity.type
_entity.pdbx_description
1 polymer ?
#
loop_
_entity_poly.entity_id
_entity_poly.type
_entity_poly.pdbx_seq_one_letter_code
_entity_poly.pdbx_strand_id
1 'polypeptide(L)'
;MFHLLSIENGFFPDESAQPVISKIIGSIGFPIIDIDPKIYDDLKKSRHKDSLNICSPHAVRIYLNQNKSKWGSLKRDEIISLFEYVLKDENYAELDGLTMIPLSDGTFGTISLLEKQKKLNLGTKSKSKNSVFYIGPDHNNSIIENDERKIFINHLNKFIDKNIPSELWNLLYKGAQGGWNLNIKILVPSVVANMIKDELSGYSAEYDEISLGYSYDWIFKIWANFKERDYDLTEFEDIHLLPTNNETLRKLNTNCKCFWNSVNNKLDNNVQPLIMKFGIVFVDKKFERLITYSRSKLSKYVIDLENLTEVLASFSKVVTFPKNVQIKFQPQEAEIMFNYLRHLSPDKPINIIVKYLPIFTEVGKKELISLVTSKNNWYLLPSEDEKHYGIIIAPNTVGFLDTSTPNKRFLLENIIKVDRLSQQEYWTKFVIPYLVTQAPAILEIVIIKLFERLQLLLSENPNLKSDLGNMAFIPAGTINIRNNEKQELQVELKKPTDLFDPDNHSISGLFFDDECLFPARNFSEKYRDIFLTSLKTLGMKLWPCSSDIIQRLDLYAKRRKEEFNIVHEKSLKLVQYIDKNYDKHLDINELLQTRDWIPTVDFTGKKQFSKANQCRCIKYKNLVGLIMPIVEHSFENKSFIENMIWNIYPPVDIVIAQLLVCSSMKTTHEAAPKICEEVYKYMHEQNSNLAKFKEKLKDEKWIFCNGKFYPSHKVVIELDKNLGNNNLLLVELPYAFKPYEELFKEMGVKQKTDIPHLINIIKEFSSKKSLSNEELRNVVSAIEIIANRVEEQGGSCENLKYLLVPSIGYQLVNLYEIYYDDMKARLDDNEKNGLKIAHPLISYYVAKTLGIKMLAGKYIDSDYLANYGEDFEQKEELAVRINNIIRVNIILVNYTICLLLCD
;
A
#
# COMPACT_ATOMS: atom_id res chain seq x y z
N MET A 1 -23.70 -125.73 -2.54
CA MET A 1 -23.33 -126.86 -1.66
C MET A 1 -23.92 -126.54 -0.30
N PHE A 2 -24.98 -127.24 0.12
CA PHE A 2 -25.62 -126.99 1.42
C PHE A 2 -24.68 -127.51 2.52
N HIS A 3 -23.98 -126.61 3.20
CA HIS A 3 -23.35 -126.96 4.47
C HIS A 3 -24.46 -127.04 5.51
N LEU A 4 -24.68 -128.23 6.10
CA LEU A 4 -25.51 -128.37 7.29
C LEU A 4 -24.86 -127.54 8.39
N LEU A 5 -25.48 -126.42 8.74
CA LEU A 5 -25.02 -125.55 9.83
C LEU A 5 -25.43 -126.17 11.17
N SER A 6 -24.46 -126.40 12.05
CA SER A 6 -24.72 -126.77 13.44
C SER A 6 -24.92 -125.52 14.30
N ILE A 7 -25.57 -125.67 15.44
CA ILE A 7 -25.72 -124.60 16.45
C ILE A 7 -24.34 -124.05 16.88
N GLU A 8 -23.30 -124.89 16.90
CA GLU A 8 -21.94 -124.51 17.28
C GLU A 8 -21.23 -123.61 16.26
N ASN A 9 -21.50 -123.79 14.95
CA ASN A 9 -20.76 -123.11 13.87
C ASN A 9 -21.62 -122.12 13.06
N GLY A 10 -22.92 -122.00 13.38
CA GLY A 10 -23.84 -121.06 12.76
C GLY A 10 -24.28 -119.95 13.71
N PHE A 11 -24.87 -118.90 13.14
CA PHE A 11 -25.36 -117.74 13.86
C PHE A 11 -26.86 -117.55 13.66
N PHE A 12 -27.59 -117.24 14.73
CA PHE A 12 -28.99 -116.86 14.66
C PHE A 12 -29.15 -115.38 14.25
N PRO A 13 -30.23 -115.00 13.54
CA PRO A 13 -30.51 -113.61 13.21
C PRO A 13 -30.48 -112.67 14.42
N ASP A 14 -29.92 -111.46 14.25
CA ASP A 14 -30.05 -110.40 15.24
C ASP A 14 -31.48 -109.85 15.22
N GLU A 15 -32.23 -110.08 16.30
CA GLU A 15 -33.60 -109.58 16.46
C GLU A 15 -33.69 -108.06 16.48
N SER A 16 -32.57 -107.38 16.78
CA SER A 16 -32.49 -105.93 16.76
C SER A 16 -32.18 -105.35 15.37
N ALA A 17 -31.85 -106.19 14.39
CA ALA A 17 -31.53 -105.79 13.02
C ALA A 17 -32.76 -105.83 12.10
N GLN A 18 -32.71 -105.08 11.01
CA GLN A 18 -33.75 -105.19 9.99
C GLN A 18 -33.74 -106.60 9.36
N PRO A 19 -34.89 -107.22 9.08
CA PRO A 19 -34.96 -108.58 8.50
C PRO A 19 -34.21 -108.76 7.19
N VAL A 20 -33.97 -107.66 6.45
CA VAL A 20 -33.19 -107.64 5.22
C VAL A 20 -31.71 -107.99 5.45
N ILE A 21 -31.15 -107.65 6.63
CA ILE A 21 -29.74 -107.90 6.96
C ILE A 21 -29.45 -109.40 6.91
N SER A 22 -30.26 -110.22 7.58
CA SER A 22 -30.11 -111.68 7.59
C SER A 22 -30.13 -112.27 6.17
N LYS A 23 -30.93 -111.73 5.26
CA LYS A 23 -30.92 -112.15 3.85
C LYS A 23 -29.64 -111.74 3.12
N ILE A 24 -29.15 -110.52 3.35
CA ILE A 24 -27.92 -109.98 2.75
C ILE A 24 -26.69 -110.76 3.24
N ILE A 25 -26.53 -110.94 4.55
CA ILE A 25 -25.37 -111.68 5.07
C ILE A 25 -25.42 -113.17 4.69
N GLY A 26 -26.61 -113.77 4.60
CA GLY A 26 -26.78 -115.13 4.10
C GLY A 26 -26.38 -115.28 2.62
N SER A 27 -26.71 -114.30 1.78
CA SER A 27 -26.39 -114.34 0.33
C SER A 27 -24.89 -114.24 0.03
N ILE A 28 -24.10 -113.59 0.90
CA ILE A 28 -22.62 -113.55 0.83
C ILE A 28 -21.95 -114.76 1.50
N GLY A 29 -22.74 -115.75 1.95
CA GLY A 29 -22.27 -117.00 2.54
C GLY A 29 -21.95 -116.95 4.03
N PHE A 30 -22.43 -115.92 4.77
CA PHE A 30 -22.34 -115.92 6.24
C PHE A 30 -23.16 -117.09 6.79
N PRO A 31 -22.65 -117.85 7.79
CA PRO A 31 -23.29 -119.07 8.28
C PRO A 31 -24.52 -118.75 9.17
N ILE A 32 -25.64 -118.33 8.58
CA ILE A 32 -26.89 -118.00 9.28
C ILE A 32 -27.78 -119.23 9.40
N ILE A 33 -28.28 -119.47 10.61
CA ILE A 33 -29.27 -120.50 10.90
C ILE A 33 -30.66 -119.90 10.70
N ASP A 34 -31.34 -120.31 9.63
CA ASP A 34 -32.74 -119.97 9.37
C ASP A 34 -33.64 -121.11 9.88
N ILE A 35 -34.33 -120.89 11.00
CA ILE A 35 -35.23 -121.85 11.64
C ILE A 35 -36.53 -121.18 12.09
N ASP A 36 -37.58 -121.97 12.30
CA ASP A 36 -38.88 -121.47 12.78
C ASP A 36 -38.70 -120.70 14.11
N PRO A 37 -39.26 -119.47 14.23
CA PRO A 37 -39.17 -118.66 15.44
C PRO A 37 -39.61 -119.39 16.72
N LYS A 38 -40.59 -120.31 16.63
CA LYS A 38 -41.02 -121.12 17.78
C LYS A 38 -39.91 -122.05 18.27
N ILE A 39 -39.18 -122.66 17.34
CA ILE A 39 -38.04 -123.53 17.66
C ILE A 39 -36.91 -122.69 18.28
N TYR A 40 -36.67 -121.50 17.76
CA TYR A 40 -35.67 -120.59 18.34
C TYR A 40 -36.03 -120.14 19.77
N ASP A 41 -37.30 -119.83 20.03
CA ASP A 41 -37.79 -119.48 21.38
C ASP A 41 -37.66 -120.63 22.37
N ASP A 42 -37.93 -121.87 21.93
CA ASP A 42 -37.74 -123.07 22.74
C ASP A 42 -36.25 -123.33 23.00
N LEU A 43 -35.38 -123.11 22.01
CA LEU A 43 -33.92 -123.21 22.17
C LEU A 43 -33.38 -122.17 23.16
N LYS A 44 -33.87 -120.92 23.11
CA LYS A 44 -33.53 -119.85 24.07
C LYS A 44 -33.92 -120.20 25.51
N LYS A 45 -34.93 -121.05 25.72
CA LYS A 45 -35.39 -121.50 27.04
C LYS A 45 -34.75 -122.83 27.47
N SER A 46 -34.00 -123.48 26.60
CA SER A 46 -33.38 -124.78 26.84
C SER A 46 -32.03 -124.68 27.55
N ARG A 47 -31.46 -125.83 27.94
CA ARG A 47 -30.08 -125.95 28.44
C ARG A 47 -28.99 -125.49 27.44
N HIS A 48 -29.35 -125.29 26.17
CA HIS A 48 -28.44 -124.89 25.10
C HIS A 48 -28.40 -123.38 24.85
N LYS A 49 -29.09 -122.58 25.67
CA LYS A 49 -29.17 -121.11 25.55
C LYS A 49 -27.79 -120.45 25.39
N ASP A 50 -26.80 -120.89 26.16
CA ASP A 50 -25.45 -120.30 26.15
C ASP A 50 -24.62 -120.74 24.93
N SER A 51 -25.10 -121.70 24.15
CA SER A 51 -24.49 -122.16 22.89
C SER A 51 -25.08 -121.48 21.66
N LEU A 52 -26.08 -120.60 21.82
CA LEU A 52 -26.71 -119.88 20.70
C LEU A 52 -25.88 -118.64 20.35
N ASN A 53 -25.11 -118.73 19.26
CA ASN A 53 -24.39 -117.57 18.74
C ASN A 53 -25.38 -116.65 18.01
N ILE A 54 -25.61 -115.43 18.52
CA ILE A 54 -26.42 -114.42 17.84
C ILE A 54 -25.51 -113.65 16.87
N CYS A 55 -25.99 -113.43 15.66
CA CYS A 55 -25.34 -112.55 14.70
C CYS A 55 -25.13 -111.18 15.34
N SER A 56 -23.91 -110.67 15.31
CA SER A 56 -23.58 -109.34 15.83
C SER A 56 -22.81 -108.55 14.77
N PRO A 57 -22.84 -107.20 14.82
CA PRO A 57 -22.00 -106.37 13.95
C PRO A 57 -20.53 -106.82 13.93
N HIS A 58 -19.96 -107.18 15.10
CA HIS A 58 -18.62 -107.73 15.24
C HIS A 58 -18.37 -109.02 14.43
N ALA A 59 -19.24 -110.02 14.60
CA ALA A 59 -19.11 -111.29 13.87
C ALA A 59 -19.17 -111.08 12.34
N VAL A 60 -20.06 -110.18 11.91
CA VAL A 60 -20.20 -109.82 10.49
C VAL A 60 -18.96 -109.09 9.96
N ARG A 61 -18.39 -108.13 10.71
CA ARG A 61 -17.14 -107.44 10.31
C ARG A 61 -15.97 -108.41 10.14
N ILE A 62 -15.78 -109.37 11.06
CA ILE A 62 -14.74 -110.39 10.95
C ILE A 62 -14.92 -111.21 9.66
N TYR A 63 -16.15 -111.67 9.41
CA TYR A 63 -16.43 -112.45 8.20
C TYR A 63 -16.17 -111.65 6.92
N LEU A 64 -16.61 -110.39 6.86
CA LEU A 64 -16.40 -109.51 5.71
C LEU A 64 -14.92 -109.27 5.41
N ASN A 65 -14.10 -109.11 6.45
CA ASN A 65 -12.64 -108.94 6.32
C ASN A 65 -11.94 -110.19 5.79
N GLN A 66 -12.38 -111.36 6.23
CA GLN A 66 -11.82 -112.64 5.77
C GLN A 66 -12.30 -113.02 4.35
N ASN A 67 -13.43 -112.46 3.90
CA ASN A 67 -14.11 -112.85 2.66
C ASN A 67 -14.37 -111.66 1.73
N LYS A 68 -13.37 -110.79 1.52
CA LYS A 68 -13.51 -109.54 0.75
C LYS A 68 -14.08 -109.71 -0.67
N SER A 69 -13.79 -110.82 -1.34
CA SER A 69 -14.27 -111.10 -2.70
C SER A 69 -15.74 -111.51 -2.76
N LYS A 70 -16.35 -111.97 -1.65
CA LYS A 70 -17.69 -112.60 -1.65
C LYS A 70 -18.86 -111.62 -1.66
N TRP A 71 -18.63 -110.37 -1.26
CA TRP A 71 -19.69 -109.36 -1.17
C TRP A 71 -19.57 -108.27 -2.24
N GLY A 72 -18.59 -108.37 -3.14
CA GLY A 72 -18.43 -107.45 -4.27
C GLY A 72 -19.55 -107.53 -5.31
N SER A 73 -20.41 -108.56 -5.27
CA SER A 73 -21.57 -108.73 -6.15
C SER A 73 -22.89 -108.19 -5.57
N LEU A 74 -22.88 -107.65 -4.35
CA LEU A 74 -24.07 -107.06 -3.72
C LEU A 74 -24.50 -105.78 -4.46
N LYS A 75 -25.81 -105.51 -4.46
CA LYS A 75 -26.35 -104.24 -4.95
C LYS A 75 -26.00 -103.10 -3.99
N ARG A 76 -26.00 -101.86 -4.49
CA ARG A 76 -25.69 -100.65 -3.71
C ARG A 76 -26.50 -100.58 -2.40
N ASP A 77 -27.82 -100.78 -2.47
CA ASP A 77 -28.70 -100.68 -1.29
C ASP A 77 -28.43 -101.78 -0.26
N GLU A 78 -27.99 -102.97 -0.71
CA GLU A 78 -27.61 -104.09 0.17
C GLU A 78 -26.29 -103.77 0.89
N ILE A 79 -25.31 -103.17 0.20
CA ILE A 79 -24.05 -102.72 0.80
C ILE A 79 -24.29 -101.59 1.81
N ILE A 80 -25.17 -100.63 1.49
CA ILE A 80 -25.54 -99.53 2.39
C ILE A 80 -26.21 -100.07 3.66
N SER A 81 -27.20 -100.97 3.51
CA SER A 81 -27.89 -101.58 4.66
C SER A 81 -26.91 -102.40 5.52
N LEU A 82 -26.01 -103.15 4.88
CA LEU A 82 -24.97 -103.89 5.57
C LEU A 82 -23.99 -102.96 6.30
N PHE A 83 -23.62 -101.83 5.69
CA PHE A 83 -22.70 -100.86 6.28
C PHE A 83 -23.30 -100.18 7.51
N GLU A 84 -24.59 -99.81 7.45
CA GLU A 84 -25.35 -99.29 8.59
C GLU A 84 -25.37 -100.27 9.75
N TYR A 85 -25.66 -101.54 9.48
CA TYR A 85 -25.69 -102.58 10.51
C TYR A 85 -24.32 -102.80 11.17
N VAL A 86 -23.24 -102.87 10.39
CA VAL A 86 -21.88 -103.06 10.95
C VAL A 86 -21.34 -101.83 11.67
N LEU A 87 -21.99 -100.68 11.58
CA LEU A 87 -21.64 -99.47 12.33
C LEU A 87 -22.48 -99.29 13.61
N LYS A 88 -23.52 -100.12 13.81
CA LYS A 88 -24.52 -99.96 14.87
C LYS A 88 -23.95 -100.03 16.30
N ASP A 89 -22.87 -100.79 16.51
CA ASP A 89 -22.21 -100.93 17.81
C ASP A 89 -21.08 -99.91 18.05
N GLU A 90 -20.91 -98.94 17.15
CA GLU A 90 -19.90 -97.87 17.21
C GLU A 90 -18.44 -98.37 17.30
N ASN A 91 -18.15 -99.63 16.94
CA ASN A 91 -16.79 -100.17 16.89
C ASN A 91 -16.18 -100.07 15.49
N TYR A 92 -15.21 -99.17 15.34
CA TYR A 92 -14.65 -98.80 14.04
C TYR A 92 -13.32 -99.48 13.68
N ALA A 93 -12.62 -100.08 14.65
CA ALA A 93 -11.27 -100.63 14.43
C ALA A 93 -11.27 -101.80 13.45
N GLU A 94 -12.35 -102.57 13.43
CA GLU A 94 -12.53 -103.78 12.62
C GLU A 94 -13.01 -103.49 11.20
N LEU A 95 -13.24 -102.23 10.83
CA LEU A 95 -13.70 -101.84 9.50
C LEU A 95 -12.57 -101.62 8.49
N ASP A 96 -11.32 -101.68 8.94
CA ASP A 96 -10.13 -101.40 8.13
C ASP A 96 -10.04 -102.32 6.89
N GLY A 97 -9.99 -101.71 5.71
CA GLY A 97 -9.85 -102.38 4.43
C GLY A 97 -11.17 -102.89 3.82
N LEU A 98 -12.33 -102.50 4.34
CA LEU A 98 -13.64 -102.74 3.71
C LEU A 98 -14.02 -101.59 2.76
N THR A 99 -14.44 -101.91 1.53
CA THR A 99 -14.87 -100.94 0.51
C THR A 99 -16.38 -100.68 0.57
N MET A 100 -16.82 -99.98 1.63
CA MET A 100 -18.25 -99.80 1.94
C MET A 100 -18.67 -98.33 2.07
N ILE A 101 -17.77 -97.35 1.94
CA ILE A 101 -18.11 -95.93 2.09
C ILE A 101 -18.88 -95.47 0.85
N PRO A 102 -20.18 -95.14 0.92
CA PRO A 102 -20.95 -94.71 -0.24
C PRO A 102 -20.49 -93.32 -0.69
N LEU A 103 -19.94 -93.21 -1.90
CA LEU A 103 -19.44 -91.96 -2.47
C LEU A 103 -20.45 -91.33 -3.43
N SER A 104 -20.35 -90.02 -3.61
CA SER A 104 -21.27 -89.20 -4.41
C SER A 104 -21.12 -89.42 -5.92
N ASP A 105 -20.02 -90.03 -6.38
CA ASP A 105 -19.84 -90.45 -7.77
C ASP A 105 -20.51 -91.80 -8.09
N GLY A 106 -21.18 -92.39 -7.10
CA GLY A 106 -21.84 -93.70 -7.21
C GLY A 106 -20.93 -94.88 -6.87
N THR A 107 -19.65 -94.66 -6.60
CA THR A 107 -18.70 -95.71 -6.22
C THR A 107 -18.67 -95.95 -4.71
N PHE A 108 -17.85 -96.90 -4.25
CA PHE A 108 -17.60 -97.16 -2.84
C PHE A 108 -16.13 -96.91 -2.50
N GLY A 109 -15.88 -96.14 -1.45
CA GLY A 109 -14.57 -95.87 -0.88
C GLY A 109 -14.13 -96.95 0.11
N THR A 110 -12.82 -97.19 0.19
CA THR A 110 -12.22 -98.11 1.16
C THR A 110 -11.97 -97.43 2.50
N ILE A 111 -12.51 -98.03 3.56
CA ILE A 111 -12.27 -97.61 4.95
C ILE A 111 -10.81 -97.91 5.30
N SER A 112 -10.11 -96.95 5.88
CA SER A 112 -8.74 -97.16 6.35
C SER A 112 -8.46 -96.42 7.66
N LEU A 113 -7.68 -97.06 8.53
CA LEU A 113 -7.22 -96.46 9.79
C LEU A 113 -6.08 -95.46 9.54
N LEU A 114 -6.21 -94.25 10.07
CA LEU A 114 -5.24 -93.17 9.85
C LEU A 114 -3.86 -93.48 10.43
N GLU A 115 -3.77 -94.26 11.51
CA GLU A 115 -2.49 -94.70 12.10
C GLU A 115 -1.66 -95.58 11.16
N LYS A 116 -2.30 -96.43 10.36
CA LYS A 116 -1.60 -97.26 9.35
C LYS A 116 -1.10 -96.40 8.18
N GLN A 117 -1.81 -95.33 7.83
CA GLN A 117 -1.38 -94.38 6.80
C GLN A 117 -0.13 -93.60 7.22
N LYS A 118 0.02 -93.23 8.51
CA LYS A 118 1.24 -92.57 9.01
C LYS A 118 2.50 -93.45 8.92
N LYS A 119 2.39 -94.77 9.11
CA LYS A 119 3.51 -95.72 9.02
C LYS A 119 3.95 -96.02 7.57
N LEU A 120 3.03 -96.04 6.60
CA LEU A 120 3.35 -96.31 5.19
C LEU A 120 4.18 -95.19 4.53
N ASN A 121 4.04 -93.94 5.02
CA ASN A 121 4.71 -92.76 4.47
C ASN A 121 6.20 -92.62 4.86
N LEU A 122 6.72 -93.47 5.74
CA LEU A 122 8.13 -93.45 6.17
C LEU A 122 9.07 -94.31 5.31
N GLY A 123 8.55 -95.00 4.28
CA GLY A 123 9.38 -95.87 3.47
C GLY A 123 8.71 -96.35 2.19
N THR A 124 8.40 -95.44 1.26
CA THR A 124 8.40 -95.64 -0.22
C THR A 124 7.75 -94.43 -0.90
N LYS A 125 8.39 -93.89 -1.95
CA LYS A 125 7.86 -92.81 -2.80
C LYS A 125 6.75 -93.30 -3.75
N SER A 126 5.75 -94.02 -3.23
CA SER A 126 4.55 -94.35 -4.00
C SER A 126 3.49 -93.27 -3.75
N LYS A 127 3.15 -92.51 -4.80
CA LYS A 127 2.11 -91.46 -4.81
C LYS A 127 0.69 -92.05 -4.71
N SER A 128 0.40 -92.99 -3.81
CA SER A 128 -1.00 -93.32 -3.51
C SER A 128 -1.54 -92.24 -2.57
N LYS A 129 -2.22 -91.25 -3.13
CA LYS A 129 -2.93 -90.20 -2.37
C LYS A 129 -3.73 -90.85 -1.24
N ASN A 130 -3.49 -90.43 0.01
CA ASN A 130 -4.37 -90.73 1.14
C ASN A 130 -5.79 -90.29 0.76
N SER A 131 -6.69 -91.22 0.50
CA SER A 131 -8.09 -90.94 0.17
C SER A 131 -8.86 -90.66 1.45
N VAL A 132 -8.84 -89.38 1.85
CA VAL A 132 -9.75 -88.85 2.87
C VAL A 132 -11.09 -88.55 2.19
N PHE A 133 -12.18 -89.04 2.78
CA PHE A 133 -13.54 -88.80 2.35
C PHE A 133 -14.22 -87.82 3.29
N TYR A 134 -15.02 -86.92 2.73
CA TYR A 134 -15.65 -85.83 3.47
C TYR A 134 -17.15 -86.03 3.59
N ILE A 135 -17.63 -85.99 4.83
CA ILE A 135 -19.06 -85.91 5.12
C ILE A 135 -19.47 -84.44 5.25
N GLY A 136 -20.55 -84.06 4.57
CA GLY A 136 -21.08 -82.70 4.62
C GLY A 136 -21.61 -82.33 6.01
N PRO A 137 -21.81 -81.04 6.31
CA PRO A 137 -22.36 -80.58 7.58
C PRO A 137 -23.84 -80.94 7.77
N ASP A 138 -24.55 -81.29 6.70
CA ASP A 138 -25.99 -81.55 6.69
C ASP A 138 -26.35 -82.77 5.83
N HIS A 139 -27.40 -83.50 6.22
CA HIS A 139 -28.01 -84.59 5.43
C HIS A 139 -29.10 -84.08 4.46
N ASN A 140 -29.42 -82.79 4.50
CA ASN A 140 -30.69 -82.27 4.00
C ASN A 140 -30.68 -82.17 2.45
N ASN A 141 -31.53 -82.95 1.79
CA ASN A 141 -31.69 -82.93 0.33
C ASN A 141 -32.35 -81.65 -0.21
N SER A 142 -32.78 -80.72 0.66
CA SER A 142 -33.38 -79.44 0.27
C SER A 142 -32.36 -78.36 -0.11
N ILE A 143 -31.06 -78.55 0.18
CA ILE A 143 -29.98 -77.66 -0.24
C ILE A 143 -29.55 -78.06 -1.67
N ILE A 144 -30.44 -77.80 -2.62
CA ILE A 144 -30.35 -78.46 -3.92
C ILE A 144 -29.29 -77.81 -4.80
N GLU A 145 -29.21 -76.49 -4.97
CA GLU A 145 -28.44 -75.94 -6.09
C GLU A 145 -26.96 -75.64 -5.80
N ASN A 146 -26.62 -75.22 -4.57
CA ASN A 146 -25.28 -74.71 -4.23
C ASN A 146 -24.48 -75.62 -3.29
N ASP A 147 -24.84 -76.90 -3.22
CA ASP A 147 -24.08 -77.91 -2.47
C ASP A 147 -22.67 -78.08 -3.05
N GLU A 148 -21.67 -78.34 -2.19
CA GLU A 148 -20.27 -78.50 -2.58
C GLU A 148 -20.09 -79.58 -3.66
N ARG A 149 -20.91 -80.64 -3.66
CA ARG A 149 -20.85 -81.71 -4.67
C ARG A 149 -21.30 -81.26 -6.06
N LYS A 150 -22.15 -80.23 -6.15
CA LYS A 150 -22.56 -79.63 -7.42
C LYS A 150 -21.56 -78.61 -7.95
N ILE A 151 -20.70 -78.09 -7.07
CA ILE A 151 -19.62 -77.17 -7.41
C ILE A 151 -18.39 -77.98 -7.84
N PHE A 152 -17.98 -78.96 -7.03
CA PHE A 152 -16.78 -79.77 -7.23
C PHE A 152 -17.11 -81.11 -7.90
N ILE A 153 -17.67 -81.06 -9.11
CA ILE A 153 -18.09 -82.27 -9.86
C ILE A 153 -16.95 -83.23 -10.17
N ASN A 154 -15.70 -82.74 -10.27
CA ASN A 154 -14.52 -83.56 -10.50
C ASN A 154 -14.00 -84.22 -9.21
N HIS A 155 -14.60 -83.90 -8.06
CA HIS A 155 -14.24 -84.40 -6.73
C HIS A 155 -15.37 -85.18 -6.06
N LEU A 156 -16.39 -85.62 -6.81
CA LEU A 156 -17.51 -86.42 -6.26
C LEU A 156 -17.03 -87.69 -5.53
N ASN A 157 -15.90 -88.27 -5.96
CA ASN A 157 -15.25 -89.40 -5.31
C ASN A 157 -14.64 -89.10 -3.92
N LYS A 158 -14.59 -87.82 -3.52
CA LYS A 158 -14.15 -87.38 -2.18
C LYS A 158 -15.31 -87.14 -1.22
N PHE A 159 -16.56 -87.10 -1.69
CA PHE A 159 -17.72 -86.77 -0.86
C PHE A 159 -18.58 -87.99 -0.57
N ILE A 160 -19.01 -88.14 0.69
CA ILE A 160 -20.02 -89.14 1.06
C ILE A 160 -21.35 -88.80 0.39
N ASP A 161 -22.00 -89.81 -0.18
CA ASP A 161 -23.31 -89.66 -0.81
C ASP A 161 -24.36 -89.23 0.22
N LYS A 162 -25.15 -88.18 -0.09
CA LYS A 162 -26.29 -87.78 0.76
C LYS A 162 -27.54 -88.62 0.50
N ASN A 163 -27.60 -89.38 -0.59
CA ASN A 163 -28.73 -90.27 -0.89
C ASN A 163 -28.74 -91.55 -0.03
N ILE A 164 -27.92 -91.61 1.02
CA ILE A 164 -27.91 -92.70 1.99
C ILE A 164 -28.97 -92.49 3.07
N PRO A 165 -29.40 -93.56 3.77
CA PRO A 165 -30.33 -93.46 4.90
C PRO A 165 -29.83 -92.48 5.97
N SER A 166 -30.75 -91.76 6.62
CA SER A 166 -30.44 -90.79 7.67
C SER A 166 -29.78 -91.43 8.90
N GLU A 167 -30.13 -92.68 9.21
CA GLU A 167 -29.51 -93.47 10.28
C GLU A 167 -28.02 -93.68 10.03
N LEU A 168 -27.66 -94.21 8.85
CA LEU A 168 -26.26 -94.34 8.43
C LEU A 168 -25.54 -92.98 8.40
N TRP A 169 -26.16 -91.93 7.86
CA TRP A 169 -25.56 -90.60 7.85
C TRP A 169 -25.22 -90.12 9.27
N ASN A 170 -26.15 -90.26 10.21
CA ASN A 170 -25.95 -89.85 11.60
C ASN A 170 -24.82 -90.63 12.28
N LEU A 171 -24.70 -91.94 12.02
CA LEU A 171 -23.59 -92.76 12.52
C LEU A 171 -22.25 -92.27 11.96
N LEU A 172 -22.18 -92.02 10.65
CA LEU A 172 -20.97 -91.52 10.00
C LEU A 172 -20.59 -90.13 10.50
N TYR A 173 -21.57 -89.26 10.65
CA TYR A 173 -21.38 -87.88 11.12
C TYR A 173 -20.92 -87.86 12.57
N LYS A 174 -21.60 -88.59 13.46
CA LYS A 174 -21.25 -88.71 14.89
C LYS A 174 -19.82 -89.24 15.05
N GLY A 175 -19.45 -90.29 14.30
CA GLY A 175 -18.10 -90.83 14.31
C GLY A 175 -17.05 -89.83 13.85
N ALA A 176 -17.31 -89.13 12.73
CA ALA A 176 -16.41 -88.12 12.20
C ALA A 176 -16.26 -86.90 13.14
N GLN A 177 -17.36 -86.48 13.77
CA GLN A 177 -17.37 -85.41 14.76
C GLN A 177 -16.65 -85.80 16.05
N GLY A 178 -16.82 -87.05 16.49
CA GLY A 178 -16.16 -87.63 17.67
C GLY A 178 -14.68 -87.94 17.48
N GLY A 179 -14.11 -87.65 16.29
CA GLY A 179 -12.68 -87.78 16.04
C GLY A 179 -12.20 -89.23 15.88
N TRP A 180 -13.06 -90.13 15.40
CA TRP A 180 -12.66 -91.52 15.14
C TRP A 180 -11.42 -91.66 14.24
N ASN A 181 -10.77 -92.82 14.30
CA ASN A 181 -9.51 -93.08 13.59
C ASN A 181 -9.67 -93.46 12.12
N LEU A 182 -10.82 -93.14 11.49
CA LEU A 182 -11.10 -93.47 10.09
C LEU A 182 -10.71 -92.33 9.14
N ASN A 183 -10.53 -92.67 7.87
CA ASN A 183 -10.32 -91.73 6.75
C ASN A 183 -11.58 -90.95 6.33
N ILE A 184 -12.62 -90.91 7.16
CA ILE A 184 -13.82 -90.08 6.99
C ILE A 184 -13.72 -88.86 7.92
N LYS A 185 -13.81 -87.65 7.34
CA LYS A 185 -13.70 -86.38 8.07
C LYS A 185 -14.89 -85.47 7.78
N ILE A 186 -15.21 -84.59 8.73
CA ILE A 186 -16.16 -83.51 8.48
C ILE A 186 -15.57 -82.56 7.46
N LEU A 187 -16.39 -82.15 6.49
CA LEU A 187 -16.04 -81.09 5.57
C LEU A 187 -15.94 -79.76 6.32
N VAL A 188 -14.73 -79.21 6.39
CA VAL A 188 -14.43 -77.93 7.05
C VAL A 188 -14.03 -76.87 6.03
N PRO A 189 -14.15 -75.56 6.34
CA PRO A 189 -13.88 -74.48 5.38
C PRO A 189 -12.49 -74.54 4.74
N SER A 190 -11.44 -74.90 5.51
CA SER A 190 -10.06 -75.02 4.99
C SER A 190 -9.90 -76.11 3.93
N VAL A 191 -10.70 -77.18 3.99
CA VAL A 191 -10.74 -78.22 2.96
C VAL A 191 -11.43 -77.70 1.71
N VAL A 192 -12.56 -77.01 1.86
CA VAL A 192 -13.27 -76.37 0.74
C VAL A 192 -12.36 -75.36 0.04
N ALA A 193 -11.65 -74.53 0.81
CA ALA A 193 -10.63 -73.61 0.31
C ALA A 193 -9.57 -74.31 -0.56
N ASN A 194 -9.04 -75.46 -0.12
CA ASN A 194 -8.10 -76.24 -0.92
C ASN A 194 -8.73 -76.84 -2.18
N MET A 195 -9.98 -77.30 -2.13
CA MET A 195 -10.69 -77.78 -3.31
C MET A 195 -10.91 -76.67 -4.35
N ILE A 196 -11.21 -75.44 -3.91
CA ILE A 196 -11.32 -74.28 -4.80
C ILE A 196 -9.97 -73.98 -5.46
N LYS A 197 -8.87 -74.03 -4.69
CA LYS A 197 -7.51 -73.83 -5.23
C LYS A 197 -7.15 -74.87 -6.29
N ASP A 198 -7.55 -76.13 -6.08
CA ASP A 198 -7.30 -77.23 -7.03
C ASP A 198 -8.06 -77.04 -8.36
N GLU A 199 -9.27 -76.47 -8.33
CA GLU A 199 -10.11 -76.24 -9.52
C GLU A 199 -9.79 -74.92 -10.25
N LEU A 200 -9.15 -73.97 -9.57
CA LEU A 200 -8.77 -72.68 -10.14
C LEU A 200 -7.67 -72.83 -11.20
N SER A 201 -8.02 -72.62 -12.47
CA SER A 201 -7.06 -72.59 -13.57
C SER A 201 -6.07 -71.43 -13.41
N GLY A 202 -4.82 -71.73 -13.08
CA GLY A 202 -3.76 -70.73 -12.93
C GLY A 202 -3.65 -70.12 -11.53
N TYR A 203 -4.17 -70.78 -10.49
CA TYR A 203 -3.92 -70.39 -9.09
C TYR A 203 -2.43 -70.09 -8.86
N SER A 204 -2.15 -68.94 -8.22
CA SER A 204 -0.79 -68.54 -7.85
C SER A 204 -0.75 -68.00 -6.42
N ALA A 205 0.15 -68.55 -5.60
CA ALA A 205 0.42 -68.00 -4.28
C ALA A 205 1.10 -66.61 -4.38
N GLU A 206 1.85 -66.34 -5.44
CA GLU A 206 2.67 -65.13 -5.60
C GLU A 206 1.90 -63.94 -6.19
N TYR A 207 0.95 -64.20 -7.10
CA TYR A 207 0.22 -63.13 -7.78
C TYR A 207 -1.14 -62.85 -7.14
N ASP A 208 -1.49 -61.58 -6.98
CA ASP A 208 -2.78 -61.17 -6.43
C ASP A 208 -3.93 -61.28 -7.44
N GLU A 209 -3.62 -61.33 -8.73
CA GLU A 209 -4.59 -61.48 -9.82
C GLU A 209 -4.22 -62.58 -10.79
N ILE A 210 -5.25 -63.27 -11.30
CA ILE A 210 -5.15 -64.29 -12.36
C ILE A 210 -6.19 -64.03 -13.44
N SER A 211 -5.94 -64.49 -14.67
CA SER A 211 -6.90 -64.34 -15.77
C SER A 211 -8.18 -65.15 -15.52
N LEU A 212 -9.34 -64.53 -15.76
CA LEU A 212 -10.63 -65.22 -15.71
C LEU A 212 -10.82 -66.00 -17.03
N GLY A 213 -10.99 -67.32 -16.93
CA GLY A 213 -11.34 -68.16 -18.09
C GLY A 213 -12.78 -67.92 -18.59
N TYR A 214 -13.22 -68.69 -19.59
CA TYR A 214 -14.48 -68.47 -20.32
C TYR A 214 -15.79 -68.71 -19.55
N SER A 215 -15.77 -69.14 -18.29
CA SER A 215 -17.00 -69.30 -17.48
C SER A 215 -16.79 -68.84 -16.04
N TYR A 216 -17.69 -67.98 -15.55
CA TYR A 216 -17.77 -67.48 -14.18
C TYR A 216 -19.02 -67.98 -13.43
N ASP A 217 -19.81 -68.88 -14.03
CA ASP A 217 -21.01 -69.44 -13.39
C ASP A 217 -20.65 -70.23 -12.12
N TRP A 218 -19.47 -70.87 -12.11
CA TRP A 218 -18.96 -71.59 -10.95
C TRP A 218 -18.66 -70.65 -9.76
N ILE A 219 -18.24 -69.40 -10.02
CA ILE A 219 -17.97 -68.40 -8.99
C ILE A 219 -19.27 -68.03 -8.28
N PHE A 220 -20.34 -67.80 -9.03
CA PHE A 220 -21.66 -67.51 -8.45
C PHE A 220 -22.16 -68.65 -7.58
N LYS A 221 -21.94 -69.91 -7.99
CA LYS A 221 -22.30 -71.07 -7.18
C LYS A 221 -21.48 -71.14 -5.88
N ILE A 222 -20.19 -70.83 -5.91
CA ILE A 222 -19.35 -70.76 -4.70
C ILE A 222 -19.86 -69.67 -3.75
N TRP A 223 -20.15 -68.47 -4.24
CA TRP A 223 -20.63 -67.39 -3.38
C TRP A 223 -22.04 -67.68 -2.82
N ALA A 224 -22.89 -68.36 -3.58
CA ALA A 224 -24.17 -68.84 -3.09
C ALA A 224 -24.02 -69.93 -2.02
N ASN A 225 -23.06 -70.86 -2.19
CA ASN A 225 -22.68 -71.82 -1.16
C ASN A 225 -22.19 -71.13 0.11
N PHE A 226 -21.31 -70.14 -0.01
CA PHE A 226 -20.81 -69.39 1.16
C PHE A 226 -21.93 -68.73 1.95
N LYS A 227 -22.99 -68.25 1.26
CA LYS A 227 -24.17 -67.69 1.91
C LYS A 227 -24.98 -68.76 2.64
N GLU A 228 -25.25 -69.89 2.00
CA GLU A 228 -26.04 -70.98 2.58
C GLU A 228 -25.33 -71.64 3.78
N ARG A 229 -23.99 -71.72 3.73
CA ARG A 229 -23.15 -72.28 4.79
C ARG A 229 -22.79 -71.27 5.88
N ASP A 230 -23.07 -70.00 5.66
CA ASP A 230 -22.63 -68.87 6.49
C ASP A 230 -21.13 -68.88 6.79
N TYR A 231 -20.29 -69.27 5.81
CA TYR A 231 -18.84 -69.38 6.02
C TYR A 231 -18.20 -68.04 6.41
N ASP A 232 -17.24 -68.11 7.33
CA ASP A 232 -16.25 -67.06 7.55
C ASP A 232 -15.19 -67.12 6.44
N LEU A 233 -14.83 -65.95 5.90
CA LEU A 233 -13.96 -65.83 4.74
C LEU A 233 -12.47 -65.92 5.07
N THR A 234 -12.11 -66.04 6.35
CA THR A 234 -10.72 -66.11 6.85
C THR A 234 -9.89 -67.21 6.17
N GLU A 235 -10.42 -68.41 6.04
CA GLU A 235 -9.76 -69.55 5.37
C GLU A 235 -9.65 -69.38 3.83
N PHE A 236 -10.36 -68.39 3.27
CA PHE A 236 -10.44 -68.13 1.83
C PHE A 236 -9.66 -66.89 1.40
N GLU A 237 -9.05 -66.16 2.34
CA GLU A 237 -8.38 -64.86 2.09
C GLU A 237 -7.35 -64.91 0.96
N ASP A 238 -6.59 -65.99 0.85
CA ASP A 238 -5.52 -66.16 -0.16
C ASP A 238 -6.01 -66.70 -1.52
N ILE A 239 -7.34 -66.79 -1.74
CA ILE A 239 -7.94 -67.37 -2.94
C ILE A 239 -8.50 -66.28 -3.85
N HIS A 240 -8.26 -66.42 -5.16
CA HIS A 240 -8.78 -65.55 -6.22
C HIS A 240 -10.29 -65.76 -6.44
N LEU A 241 -11.10 -65.08 -5.64
CA LEU A 241 -12.56 -65.24 -5.61
C LEU A 241 -13.34 -64.01 -6.05
N LEU A 242 -12.69 -62.86 -6.25
CA LEU A 242 -13.33 -61.61 -6.64
C LEU A 242 -13.16 -61.36 -8.15
N PRO A 243 -14.22 -61.48 -8.97
CA PRO A 243 -14.16 -61.10 -10.36
C PRO A 243 -14.00 -59.59 -10.51
N THR A 244 -13.13 -59.16 -11.40
CA THR A 244 -12.84 -57.74 -11.65
C THR A 244 -13.38 -57.28 -12.99
N ASN A 245 -13.47 -55.96 -13.17
CA ASN A 245 -13.82 -55.32 -14.44
C ASN A 245 -12.76 -55.47 -15.55
N ASN A 246 -11.61 -56.11 -15.27
CA ASN A 246 -10.54 -56.39 -16.23
C ASN A 246 -10.53 -57.84 -16.72
N GLU A 247 -11.62 -58.60 -16.50
CA GLU A 247 -11.69 -60.04 -16.81
C GLU A 247 -10.61 -60.85 -16.06
N THR A 248 -10.36 -60.49 -14.80
CA THR A 248 -9.44 -61.20 -13.90
C THR A 248 -10.16 -61.63 -12.61
N LEU A 249 -9.53 -62.53 -11.87
CA LEU A 249 -9.89 -62.85 -10.49
C LEU A 249 -8.83 -62.34 -9.54
N ARG A 250 -9.25 -61.57 -8.54
CA ARG A 250 -8.37 -61.05 -7.48
C ARG A 250 -8.57 -61.84 -6.19
N LYS A 251 -7.47 -62.00 -5.43
CA LYS A 251 -7.52 -62.52 -4.06
C LYS A 251 -8.42 -61.68 -3.16
N LEU A 252 -9.06 -62.32 -2.18
CA LEU A 252 -9.85 -61.61 -1.18
C LEU A 252 -8.95 -60.69 -0.33
N ASN A 253 -7.83 -61.21 0.16
CA ASN A 253 -6.82 -60.43 0.85
C ASN A 253 -5.71 -60.06 -0.12
N THR A 254 -5.59 -58.76 -0.38
CA THR A 254 -4.62 -58.19 -1.32
C THR A 254 -4.24 -56.79 -0.84
N ASN A 255 -3.02 -56.38 -1.16
CA ASN A 255 -2.59 -55.01 -0.91
C ASN A 255 -3.41 -54.01 -1.73
N CYS A 256 -3.79 -54.36 -2.96
CA CYS A 256 -4.61 -53.53 -3.84
C CYS A 256 -6.05 -54.07 -3.81
N LYS A 257 -6.88 -53.62 -2.88
CA LYS A 257 -8.29 -54.07 -2.80
C LYS A 257 -9.10 -53.61 -4.01
N CYS A 258 -10.15 -54.37 -4.34
CA CYS A 258 -11.14 -53.99 -5.34
C CYS A 258 -12.14 -52.99 -4.78
N PHE A 259 -12.81 -52.28 -5.68
CA PHE A 259 -13.85 -51.31 -5.35
C PHE A 259 -15.21 -51.75 -5.87
N TRP A 260 -16.27 -51.44 -5.13
CA TRP A 260 -17.64 -51.60 -5.63
C TRP A 260 -17.95 -50.61 -6.75
N ASN A 261 -18.75 -51.01 -7.75
CA ASN A 261 -19.24 -50.11 -8.81
C ASN A 261 -20.46 -49.31 -8.37
N SER A 262 -21.31 -49.88 -7.51
CA SER A 262 -22.59 -49.30 -7.13
C SER A 262 -22.56 -48.80 -5.70
N VAL A 263 -22.71 -47.48 -5.58
CA VAL A 263 -22.91 -46.79 -4.31
C VAL A 263 -24.12 -45.88 -4.47
N ASN A 264 -24.14 -45.04 -5.51
CA ASN A 264 -25.24 -44.14 -5.85
C ASN A 264 -25.11 -43.69 -7.32
N ASN A 265 -26.11 -43.97 -8.18
CA ASN A 265 -26.06 -43.84 -9.64
C ASN A 265 -25.54 -42.48 -10.20
N LYS A 266 -25.55 -41.40 -9.41
CA LYS A 266 -25.02 -40.08 -9.81
C LYS A 266 -23.53 -39.88 -9.54
N LEU A 267 -22.97 -40.48 -8.48
CA LEU A 267 -21.54 -40.36 -8.12
C LEU A 267 -20.69 -41.29 -8.99
N ASP A 268 -21.20 -42.50 -9.21
CA ASP A 268 -20.46 -43.62 -9.79
C ASP A 268 -20.04 -43.37 -11.24
N ASN A 269 -20.93 -42.85 -12.10
CA ASN A 269 -20.62 -42.70 -13.52
C ASN A 269 -19.52 -41.67 -13.83
N ASN A 270 -19.31 -40.69 -12.94
CA ASN A 270 -18.36 -39.61 -13.17
C ASN A 270 -17.03 -39.82 -12.43
N VAL A 271 -17.06 -40.37 -11.21
CA VAL A 271 -15.87 -40.55 -10.37
C VAL A 271 -15.16 -41.87 -10.68
N GLN A 272 -15.91 -42.95 -10.98
CA GLN A 272 -15.33 -44.27 -11.28
C GLN A 272 -14.31 -44.21 -12.42
N PRO A 273 -14.60 -43.59 -13.59
CA PRO A 273 -13.62 -43.53 -14.69
C PRO A 273 -12.33 -42.82 -14.30
N LEU A 274 -12.40 -41.82 -13.41
CA LEU A 274 -11.23 -41.07 -12.93
C LEU A 274 -10.38 -41.92 -11.98
N ILE A 275 -11.03 -42.62 -11.05
CA ILE A 275 -10.33 -43.53 -10.12
C ILE A 275 -9.67 -44.69 -10.87
N MET A 276 -10.33 -45.23 -11.91
CA MET A 276 -9.73 -46.27 -12.77
C MET A 276 -8.44 -45.81 -13.45
N LYS A 277 -8.32 -44.53 -13.85
CA LYS A 277 -7.09 -43.99 -14.43
C LYS A 277 -5.89 -44.04 -13.47
N PHE A 278 -6.13 -44.16 -12.16
CA PHE A 278 -5.07 -44.33 -11.16
C PHE A 278 -4.57 -45.78 -11.00
N GLY A 279 -5.05 -46.71 -11.84
CA GLY A 279 -4.74 -48.13 -11.76
C GLY A 279 -5.55 -48.88 -10.70
N ILE A 280 -6.64 -48.28 -10.23
CA ILE A 280 -7.57 -48.91 -9.28
C ILE A 280 -8.57 -49.78 -10.04
N VAL A 281 -8.84 -50.96 -9.49
CA VAL A 281 -9.66 -51.99 -10.12
C VAL A 281 -10.97 -52.16 -9.38
N PHE A 282 -12.05 -52.31 -10.15
CA PHE A 282 -13.39 -52.47 -9.64
C PHE A 282 -13.81 -53.94 -9.74
N VAL A 283 -14.74 -54.33 -8.88
CA VAL A 283 -15.43 -55.61 -9.00
C VAL A 283 -16.18 -55.66 -10.33
N ASP A 284 -16.40 -56.84 -10.90
CA ASP A 284 -17.23 -56.96 -12.11
C ASP A 284 -18.68 -56.52 -11.84
N LYS A 285 -19.30 -55.81 -12.79
CA LYS A 285 -20.66 -55.28 -12.65
C LYS A 285 -21.72 -56.38 -12.63
N LYS A 286 -21.52 -57.47 -13.38
CA LYS A 286 -22.46 -58.61 -13.37
C LYS A 286 -22.35 -59.35 -12.05
N PHE A 287 -21.13 -59.52 -11.53
CA PHE A 287 -20.89 -60.08 -10.21
C PHE A 287 -21.57 -59.29 -9.10
N GLU A 288 -21.33 -57.98 -9.03
CA GLU A 288 -21.92 -57.13 -8.00
C GLU A 288 -23.46 -57.13 -8.01
N ARG A 289 -24.08 -57.22 -9.20
CA ARG A 289 -25.56 -57.27 -9.31
C ARG A 289 -26.16 -58.59 -8.84
N LEU A 290 -25.42 -59.69 -8.97
CA LEU A 290 -25.92 -61.04 -8.77
C LEU A 290 -25.40 -61.68 -7.49
N ILE A 291 -24.41 -61.07 -6.82
CA ILE A 291 -23.85 -61.61 -5.59
C ILE A 291 -24.92 -61.72 -4.51
N THR A 292 -25.07 -62.91 -3.95
CA THR A 292 -26.09 -63.21 -2.95
C THR A 292 -25.56 -63.07 -1.51
N TYR A 293 -24.24 -63.08 -1.34
CA TYR A 293 -23.53 -62.95 -0.06
C TYR A 293 -23.58 -61.52 0.48
N SER A 294 -23.56 -61.36 1.81
CA SER A 294 -23.74 -60.05 2.44
C SER A 294 -22.60 -59.08 2.09
N ARG A 295 -22.93 -57.91 1.52
CA ARG A 295 -21.95 -56.83 1.26
C ARG A 295 -21.24 -56.39 2.54
N SER A 296 -21.92 -56.43 3.70
CA SER A 296 -21.28 -56.06 4.98
C SER A 296 -20.15 -57.00 5.38
N LYS A 297 -20.26 -58.30 5.07
CA LYS A 297 -19.21 -59.29 5.32
C LYS A 297 -18.02 -59.13 4.36
N LEU A 298 -18.23 -58.49 3.20
CA LEU A 298 -17.18 -58.20 2.21
C LEU A 298 -16.51 -56.85 2.39
N SER A 299 -17.00 -56.00 3.28
CA SER A 299 -16.41 -54.67 3.55
C SER A 299 -14.93 -54.71 3.95
N LYS A 300 -14.46 -55.83 4.54
CA LYS A 300 -13.04 -56.05 4.84
C LYS A 300 -12.19 -56.18 3.57
N TYR A 301 -12.76 -56.66 2.47
CA TYR A 301 -12.04 -57.06 1.25
C TYR A 301 -12.30 -56.14 0.05
N VAL A 302 -13.48 -55.52 -0.02
CA VAL A 302 -13.91 -54.63 -1.11
C VAL A 302 -14.26 -53.25 -0.55
N ILE A 303 -13.67 -52.22 -1.13
CA ILE A 303 -13.78 -50.83 -0.67
C ILE A 303 -15.00 -50.16 -1.29
N ASP A 304 -15.73 -49.40 -0.48
CA ASP A 304 -16.81 -48.52 -0.92
C ASP A 304 -16.27 -47.14 -1.33
N LEU A 305 -16.78 -46.56 -2.42
CA LEU A 305 -16.41 -45.20 -2.85
C LEU A 305 -16.86 -44.13 -1.84
N GLU A 306 -17.83 -44.39 -0.98
CA GLU A 306 -18.16 -43.49 0.14
C GLU A 306 -17.04 -43.40 1.18
N ASN A 307 -16.22 -44.46 1.32
CA ASN A 307 -15.11 -44.49 2.27
C ASN A 307 -13.84 -43.86 1.65
N LEU A 308 -13.86 -42.53 1.54
CA LEU A 308 -12.76 -41.73 0.99
C LEU A 308 -11.40 -41.97 1.66
N THR A 309 -11.39 -42.36 2.94
CA THR A 309 -10.13 -42.64 3.68
C THR A 309 -9.45 -43.89 3.11
N GLU A 310 -10.22 -44.96 2.87
CA GLU A 310 -9.72 -46.20 2.26
C GLU A 310 -9.43 -46.03 0.77
N VAL A 311 -10.22 -45.21 0.07
CA VAL A 311 -9.97 -44.82 -1.32
C VAL A 311 -8.59 -44.17 -1.46
N LEU A 312 -8.32 -43.11 -0.68
CA LEU A 312 -7.01 -42.45 -0.70
C LEU A 312 -5.88 -43.40 -0.31
N ALA A 313 -6.07 -44.22 0.73
CA ALA A 313 -5.07 -45.21 1.12
C ALA A 313 -4.72 -46.17 -0.01
N SER A 314 -5.71 -46.57 -0.81
CA SER A 314 -5.49 -47.47 -1.95
C SER A 314 -4.65 -46.84 -3.05
N PHE A 315 -4.73 -45.52 -3.26
CA PHE A 315 -3.88 -44.84 -4.23
C PHE A 315 -2.39 -44.99 -3.92
N SER A 316 -2.03 -44.97 -2.63
CA SER A 316 -0.64 -45.12 -2.17
C SER A 316 -0.11 -46.57 -2.23
N LYS A 317 -0.99 -47.56 -2.35
CA LYS A 317 -0.61 -48.98 -2.42
C LYS A 317 -0.29 -49.45 -3.84
N VAL A 318 -0.64 -48.67 -4.86
CA VAL A 318 -0.28 -48.96 -6.24
C VAL A 318 1.23 -48.78 -6.41
N VAL A 319 1.89 -49.75 -7.04
CA VAL A 319 3.36 -49.83 -7.19
C VAL A 319 3.97 -48.56 -7.81
N THR A 320 3.23 -47.88 -8.68
CA THR A 320 3.69 -46.68 -9.40
C THR A 320 3.42 -45.38 -8.64
N PHE A 321 2.96 -45.41 -7.38
CA PHE A 321 2.73 -44.20 -6.59
C PHE A 321 3.99 -43.36 -6.39
N PRO A 322 3.94 -42.01 -6.49
CA PRO A 322 2.77 -41.17 -6.76
C PRO A 322 2.46 -40.94 -8.25
N LYS A 323 3.21 -41.54 -9.19
CA LYS A 323 3.01 -41.32 -10.63
C LYS A 323 1.63 -41.79 -11.11
N ASN A 324 1.02 -42.78 -10.45
CA ASN A 324 -0.33 -43.24 -10.76
C ASN A 324 -1.40 -42.16 -10.60
N VAL A 325 -1.25 -41.24 -9.63
CA VAL A 325 -2.21 -40.15 -9.37
C VAL A 325 -1.85 -38.85 -10.07
N GLN A 326 -0.62 -38.73 -10.59
CA GLN A 326 -0.11 -37.57 -11.34
C GLN A 326 -0.46 -37.61 -12.83
N ILE A 327 -1.65 -38.11 -13.16
CA ILE A 327 -2.18 -38.11 -14.52
C ILE A 327 -2.69 -36.72 -14.91
N LYS A 328 -2.75 -36.43 -16.21
CA LYS A 328 -3.27 -35.15 -16.69
C LYS A 328 -4.80 -35.12 -16.58
N PHE A 329 -5.33 -34.20 -15.77
CA PHE A 329 -6.77 -33.94 -15.66
C PHE A 329 -7.25 -32.94 -16.70
N GLN A 330 -8.46 -33.12 -17.20
CA GLN A 330 -9.23 -32.03 -17.82
C GLN A 330 -9.88 -31.16 -16.73
N PRO A 331 -10.17 -29.87 -16.99
CA PRO A 331 -10.79 -28.98 -16.00
C PRO A 331 -12.10 -29.52 -15.40
N GLN A 332 -12.93 -30.17 -16.22
CA GLN A 332 -14.18 -30.79 -15.76
C GLN A 332 -13.93 -31.99 -14.84
N GLU A 333 -12.89 -32.79 -15.13
CA GLU A 333 -12.51 -33.94 -14.31
C GLU A 333 -11.95 -33.50 -12.95
N ALA A 334 -11.18 -32.42 -12.93
CA ALA A 334 -10.69 -31.83 -11.68
C ALA A 334 -11.85 -31.37 -10.79
N GLU A 335 -12.87 -30.72 -11.36
CA GLU A 335 -14.06 -30.29 -10.61
C GLU A 335 -14.87 -31.47 -10.04
N ILE A 336 -14.99 -32.57 -10.80
CA ILE A 336 -15.60 -33.81 -10.31
C ILE A 336 -14.81 -34.35 -9.11
N MET A 337 -13.47 -34.37 -9.21
CA MET A 337 -12.61 -34.81 -8.09
C MET A 337 -12.72 -33.88 -6.87
N PHE A 338 -12.80 -32.56 -7.03
CA PHE A 338 -13.02 -31.64 -5.91
C PHE A 338 -14.35 -31.91 -5.21
N ASN A 339 -15.42 -32.10 -5.99
CA ASN A 339 -16.75 -32.40 -5.47
C ASN A 339 -16.81 -33.75 -4.75
N TYR A 340 -15.96 -34.70 -5.12
CA TYR A 340 -15.83 -35.98 -4.44
C TYR A 340 -15.01 -35.84 -3.14
N LEU A 341 -13.85 -35.18 -3.20
CA LEU A 341 -12.92 -35.04 -2.08
C LEU A 341 -13.40 -34.08 -0.97
N ARG A 342 -14.40 -33.23 -1.23
CA ARG A 342 -14.98 -32.32 -0.21
C ARG A 342 -15.56 -33.06 1.01
N HIS A 343 -15.87 -34.35 0.89
CA HIS A 343 -16.44 -35.14 1.97
C HIS A 343 -15.37 -35.78 2.86
N LEU A 344 -14.08 -35.49 2.62
CA LEU A 344 -13.00 -35.91 3.50
C LEU A 344 -13.16 -35.31 4.90
N SER A 345 -12.89 -36.11 5.91
CA SER A 345 -12.79 -35.60 7.28
C SER A 345 -11.48 -34.82 7.45
N PRO A 346 -11.51 -33.65 8.12
CA PRO A 346 -10.30 -32.94 8.53
C PRO A 346 -9.38 -33.80 9.40
N ASP A 347 -8.11 -33.39 9.50
CA ASP A 347 -7.10 -33.93 10.45
C ASP A 347 -6.66 -35.39 10.27
N LYS A 348 -7.08 -36.06 9.20
CA LYS A 348 -6.57 -37.40 8.88
C LYS A 348 -5.20 -37.31 8.18
N PRO A 349 -4.15 -38.02 8.65
CA PRO A 349 -2.84 -38.03 8.00
C PRO A 349 -2.87 -38.43 6.52
N ILE A 350 -3.83 -39.27 6.13
CA ILE A 350 -3.98 -39.76 4.76
C ILE A 350 -4.31 -38.65 3.75
N ASN A 351 -4.84 -37.52 4.21
CA ASN A 351 -5.23 -36.39 3.38
C ASN A 351 -4.02 -35.79 2.62
N ILE A 352 -2.78 -36.08 3.05
CA ILE A 352 -1.56 -35.66 2.34
C ILE A 352 -1.49 -36.21 0.91
N ILE A 353 -2.15 -37.34 0.61
CA ILE A 353 -2.19 -37.94 -0.73
C ILE A 353 -2.84 -36.98 -1.74
N VAL A 354 -3.79 -36.16 -1.29
CA VAL A 354 -4.47 -35.17 -2.14
C VAL A 354 -3.48 -34.17 -2.74
N LYS A 355 -2.35 -33.88 -2.07
CA LYS A 355 -1.31 -32.96 -2.57
C LYS A 355 -0.66 -33.45 -3.88
N TYR A 356 -0.69 -34.76 -4.14
CA TYR A 356 -0.11 -35.34 -5.37
C TYR A 356 -1.05 -35.25 -6.57
N LEU A 357 -2.33 -34.95 -6.38
CA LEU A 357 -3.30 -34.83 -7.46
C LEU A 357 -3.12 -33.50 -8.20
N PRO A 358 -2.94 -33.50 -9.53
CA PRO A 358 -2.86 -32.27 -10.31
C PRO A 358 -4.27 -31.75 -10.64
N ILE A 359 -4.97 -31.32 -9.58
CA ILE A 359 -6.33 -30.76 -9.65
C ILE A 359 -6.36 -29.28 -9.27
N PHE A 360 -5.28 -28.74 -8.71
CA PHE A 360 -5.24 -27.35 -8.23
C PHE A 360 -4.86 -26.39 -9.36
N THR A 361 -5.27 -25.14 -9.23
CA THR A 361 -4.87 -24.06 -10.14
C THR A 361 -4.28 -22.91 -9.34
N GLU A 362 -3.19 -22.34 -9.83
CA GLU A 362 -2.69 -21.06 -9.34
C GLU A 362 -3.57 -19.91 -9.84
N VAL A 363 -3.79 -18.90 -9.01
CA VAL A 363 -4.63 -17.76 -9.37
C VAL A 363 -4.10 -17.09 -10.65
N GLY A 364 -4.99 -16.83 -11.61
CA GLY A 364 -4.66 -16.24 -12.91
C GLY A 364 -4.10 -17.24 -13.94
N LYS A 365 -3.78 -18.47 -13.55
CA LYS A 365 -3.33 -19.54 -14.44
C LYS A 365 -4.43 -20.58 -14.64
N LYS A 366 -4.48 -21.16 -15.84
CA LYS A 366 -5.43 -22.24 -16.18
C LYS A 366 -4.82 -23.64 -16.08
N GLU A 367 -3.52 -23.72 -15.88
CA GLU A 367 -2.81 -24.98 -15.79
C GLU A 367 -3.10 -25.69 -14.46
N LEU A 368 -3.42 -26.98 -14.55
CA LEU A 368 -3.66 -27.82 -13.39
C LEU A 368 -2.34 -28.38 -12.85
N ILE A 369 -2.12 -28.22 -11.56
CA ILE A 369 -0.85 -28.49 -10.88
C ILE A 369 -1.05 -29.37 -9.64
N SER A 370 -0.01 -30.14 -9.31
CA SER A 370 0.10 -30.85 -8.03
C SER A 370 0.91 -30.00 -7.05
N LEU A 371 0.62 -30.12 -5.75
CA LEU A 371 1.23 -29.28 -4.71
C LEU A 371 2.62 -29.77 -4.26
N VAL A 372 3.00 -31.01 -4.59
CA VAL A 372 4.28 -31.61 -4.16
C VAL A 372 5.42 -31.33 -5.14
N THR A 373 5.11 -31.11 -6.43
CA THR A 373 6.13 -30.92 -7.48
C THR A 373 6.60 -29.48 -7.66
N SER A 374 5.92 -28.52 -7.04
CA SER A 374 6.24 -27.11 -7.16
C SER A 374 7.40 -26.70 -6.27
N LYS A 375 8.38 -25.99 -6.83
CA LYS A 375 9.42 -25.29 -6.05
C LYS A 375 8.86 -24.14 -5.19
N ASN A 376 7.57 -23.85 -5.32
CA ASN A 376 6.93 -22.68 -4.74
C ASN A 376 6.24 -23.01 -3.41
N ASN A 377 6.31 -22.07 -2.47
CA ASN A 377 5.48 -22.10 -1.27
C ASN A 377 4.07 -21.61 -1.63
N TRP A 378 3.06 -22.43 -1.33
CA TRP A 378 1.66 -22.12 -1.63
C TRP A 378 0.97 -21.44 -0.46
N TYR A 379 0.25 -20.35 -0.75
CA TYR A 379 -0.61 -19.65 0.19
C TYR A 379 -1.98 -19.40 -0.41
N LEU A 380 -2.96 -19.05 0.43
CA LEU A 380 -4.24 -18.52 0.00
C LEU A 380 -4.25 -17.00 0.19
N LEU A 381 -4.81 -16.28 -0.78
CA LEU A 381 -5.01 -14.83 -0.69
C LEU A 381 -5.98 -14.48 0.45
N PRO A 382 -5.98 -13.23 0.93
CA PRO A 382 -7.01 -12.75 1.84
C PRO A 382 -8.42 -12.91 1.24
N SER A 383 -9.42 -13.21 2.07
CA SER A 383 -10.79 -13.55 1.62
C SER A 383 -11.49 -12.47 0.78
N GLU A 384 -11.13 -11.20 0.96
CA GLU A 384 -11.70 -10.08 0.19
C GLU A 384 -11.18 -10.01 -1.24
N ASP A 385 -9.94 -10.45 -1.47
CA ASP A 385 -9.26 -10.34 -2.77
C ASP A 385 -9.55 -11.54 -3.70
N GLU A 386 -10.26 -12.58 -3.21
CA GLU A 386 -10.65 -13.77 -3.99
C GLU A 386 -11.64 -13.47 -5.12
N LYS A 387 -12.48 -12.44 -4.96
CA LYS A 387 -13.57 -12.14 -5.89
C LYS A 387 -13.11 -11.32 -7.10
N HIS A 388 -11.96 -10.66 -6.99
CA HIS A 388 -11.42 -9.79 -8.02
C HIS A 388 -9.91 -10.04 -8.10
N TYR A 389 -9.55 -11.20 -8.65
CA TYR A 389 -8.17 -11.57 -8.95
C TYR A 389 -7.54 -10.49 -9.85
N GLY A 390 -6.92 -9.48 -9.23
CA GLY A 390 -6.15 -8.47 -9.92
C GLY A 390 -4.74 -8.99 -10.19
N ILE A 391 -3.81 -8.06 -10.38
CA ILE A 391 -2.38 -8.38 -10.41
C ILE A 391 -1.96 -8.82 -9.00
N ILE A 392 -1.43 -10.03 -8.90
CA ILE A 392 -0.85 -10.58 -7.67
C ILE A 392 0.63 -10.23 -7.66
N ILE A 393 1.10 -9.70 -6.53
CA ILE A 393 2.52 -9.39 -6.34
C ILE A 393 3.08 -10.38 -5.33
N ALA A 394 4.05 -11.17 -5.78
CA ALA A 394 4.84 -12.05 -4.94
C ALA A 394 6.15 -12.44 -5.65
N PRO A 395 7.16 -12.87 -4.88
CA PRO A 395 8.37 -13.44 -5.46
C PRO A 395 8.08 -14.73 -6.24
N ASN A 396 8.92 -15.03 -7.23
CA ASN A 396 8.79 -16.21 -8.09
C ASN A 396 8.77 -17.56 -7.34
N THR A 397 9.20 -17.58 -6.08
CA THR A 397 9.22 -18.74 -5.18
C THR A 397 7.92 -18.93 -4.40
N VAL A 398 6.91 -18.08 -4.60
CA VAL A 398 5.63 -18.09 -3.88
C VAL A 398 4.49 -18.12 -4.90
N GLY A 399 3.48 -18.93 -4.63
CA GLY A 399 2.29 -19.04 -5.47
C GLY A 399 1.01 -18.97 -4.65
N PHE A 400 -0.07 -18.54 -5.28
CA PHE A 400 -1.39 -18.45 -4.64
C PHE A 400 -2.38 -19.38 -5.31
N LEU A 401 -3.09 -20.19 -4.51
CA LEU A 401 -4.03 -21.18 -5.03
C LEU A 401 -5.44 -20.58 -5.19
N ASP A 402 -6.13 -21.01 -6.24
CA ASP A 402 -7.50 -20.60 -6.54
C ASP A 402 -8.52 -21.20 -5.57
N THR A 403 -9.29 -20.33 -4.92
CA THR A 403 -10.35 -20.64 -3.96
C THR A 403 -11.73 -20.20 -4.45
N SER A 404 -11.88 -20.03 -5.77
CA SER A 404 -13.10 -19.53 -6.43
C SER A 404 -14.39 -20.27 -6.07
N THR A 405 -14.31 -21.57 -5.74
CA THR A 405 -15.46 -22.38 -5.32
C THR A 405 -15.38 -22.76 -3.84
N PRO A 406 -16.52 -22.88 -3.13
CA PRO A 406 -16.53 -23.29 -1.72
C PRO A 406 -15.86 -24.65 -1.46
N ASN A 407 -15.96 -25.57 -2.43
CA ASN A 407 -15.36 -26.91 -2.31
C ASN A 407 -13.84 -26.86 -2.41
N LYS A 408 -13.28 -26.02 -3.31
CA LYS A 408 -11.84 -25.76 -3.37
C LYS A 408 -11.33 -25.13 -2.07
N ARG A 409 -12.04 -24.13 -1.56
CA ARG A 409 -11.69 -23.45 -0.29
C ARG A 409 -11.62 -24.44 0.87
N PHE A 410 -12.67 -25.26 1.05
CA PHE A 410 -12.70 -26.26 2.12
C PHE A 410 -11.55 -27.27 2.01
N LEU A 411 -11.26 -27.78 0.80
CA LEU A 411 -10.17 -28.73 0.61
C LEU A 411 -8.81 -28.11 0.95
N LEU A 412 -8.56 -26.87 0.52
CA LEU A 412 -7.29 -26.19 0.75
C LEU A 412 -7.08 -25.81 2.23
N GLU A 413 -8.10 -25.27 2.89
CA GLU A 413 -8.00 -24.80 4.28
C GLU A 413 -8.13 -25.92 5.31
N ASN A 414 -9.16 -26.75 5.21
CA ASN A 414 -9.52 -27.69 6.27
C ASN A 414 -8.87 -29.07 6.09
N ILE A 415 -8.63 -29.48 4.85
CA ILE A 415 -8.09 -30.82 4.54
C ILE A 415 -6.58 -30.78 4.35
N ILE A 416 -6.10 -29.88 3.50
CA ILE A 416 -4.67 -29.77 3.15
C ILE A 416 -3.92 -28.85 4.12
N LYS A 417 -4.63 -27.91 4.75
CA LYS A 417 -4.11 -26.89 5.68
C LYS A 417 -3.09 -25.95 5.01
N VAL A 418 -3.47 -25.39 3.87
CA VAL A 418 -2.73 -24.29 3.24
C VAL A 418 -3.04 -23.00 4.00
N ASP A 419 -2.00 -22.29 4.39
CA ASP A 419 -2.14 -21.05 5.17
C ASP A 419 -2.84 -19.96 4.35
N ARG A 420 -3.91 -19.41 4.91
CA ARG A 420 -4.55 -18.20 4.40
C ARG A 420 -3.91 -16.98 5.02
N LEU A 421 -3.39 -16.10 4.17
CA LEU A 421 -2.80 -14.86 4.62
C LEU A 421 -3.88 -13.86 5.04
N SER A 422 -3.61 -13.12 6.12
CA SER A 422 -4.35 -11.89 6.41
C SER A 422 -3.97 -10.79 5.42
N GLN A 423 -4.77 -9.71 5.36
CA GLN A 423 -4.41 -8.50 4.59
C GLN A 423 -3.02 -8.00 5.01
N GLN A 424 -2.75 -7.91 6.31
CA GLN A 424 -1.46 -7.47 6.84
C GLN A 424 -0.29 -8.34 6.36
N GLU A 425 -0.42 -9.65 6.46
CA GLU A 425 0.65 -10.56 6.08
C GLU A 425 0.92 -10.51 4.58
N TYR A 426 -0.15 -10.51 3.77
CA TYR A 426 -0.02 -10.43 2.32
C TYR A 426 0.70 -9.14 1.91
N TRP A 427 0.22 -7.99 2.37
CA TRP A 427 0.78 -6.71 1.98
C TRP A 427 2.20 -6.49 2.52
N THR A 428 2.45 -6.80 3.79
CA THR A 428 3.75 -6.53 4.43
C THR A 428 4.84 -7.48 3.97
N LYS A 429 4.52 -8.78 3.78
CA LYS A 429 5.53 -9.79 3.42
C LYS A 429 5.73 -9.92 1.90
N PHE A 430 4.69 -9.72 1.09
CA PHE A 430 4.72 -10.07 -0.33
C PHE A 430 4.49 -8.91 -1.30
N VAL A 431 3.79 -7.85 -0.90
CA VAL A 431 3.53 -6.72 -1.81
C VAL A 431 4.54 -5.58 -1.61
N ILE A 432 4.61 -5.02 -0.40
CA ILE A 432 5.40 -3.82 -0.07
C ILE A 432 6.88 -3.99 -0.42
N PRO A 433 7.57 -5.08 -0.04
CA PRO A 433 8.99 -5.27 -0.35
C PRO A 433 9.32 -5.26 -1.84
N TYR A 434 8.33 -5.54 -2.69
CA TYR A 434 8.50 -5.69 -4.14
C TYR A 434 7.89 -4.53 -4.93
N LEU A 435 7.31 -3.51 -4.28
CA LEU A 435 6.69 -2.36 -4.94
C LEU A 435 7.65 -1.68 -5.95
N VAL A 436 8.87 -1.37 -5.52
CA VAL A 436 9.86 -0.63 -6.32
C VAL A 436 10.37 -1.45 -7.52
N THR A 437 10.20 -2.78 -7.49
CA THR A 437 10.63 -3.67 -8.58
C THR A 437 9.58 -3.84 -9.68
N GLN A 438 8.37 -3.30 -9.50
CA GLN A 438 7.28 -3.45 -10.46
C GLN A 438 7.43 -2.49 -11.66
N ALA A 439 6.89 -2.90 -12.81
CA ALA A 439 6.79 -2.03 -13.97
C ALA A 439 5.86 -0.83 -13.69
N PRO A 440 6.09 0.36 -14.29
CA PRO A 440 5.32 1.58 -14.00
C PRO A 440 3.80 1.42 -14.11
N ALA A 441 3.31 0.74 -15.15
CA ALA A 441 1.89 0.49 -15.36
C ALA A 441 1.23 -0.37 -14.26
N ILE A 442 2.01 -1.29 -13.66
CA ILE A 442 1.54 -2.14 -12.56
C ILE A 442 1.59 -1.37 -11.24
N LEU A 443 2.67 -0.60 -11.04
CA LEU A 443 2.92 0.16 -9.82
C LEU A 443 1.75 1.11 -9.49
N GLU A 444 1.21 1.80 -10.50
CA GLU A 444 0.09 2.73 -10.30
C GLU A 444 -1.15 2.03 -9.70
N ILE A 445 -1.54 0.89 -10.28
CA ILE A 445 -2.70 0.09 -9.82
C ILE A 445 -2.50 -0.37 -8.38
N VAL A 446 -1.27 -0.74 -8.04
CA VAL A 446 -0.93 -1.30 -6.72
C VAL A 446 -0.92 -0.21 -5.66
N ILE A 447 -0.41 1.00 -5.98
CA ILE A 447 -0.44 2.14 -5.07
C ILE A 447 -1.89 2.53 -4.74
N ILE A 448 -2.78 2.53 -5.72
CA ILE A 448 -4.21 2.81 -5.49
C ILE A 448 -4.78 1.79 -4.49
N LYS A 449 -4.56 0.49 -4.74
CA LYS A 449 -5.03 -0.59 -3.86
C LYS A 449 -4.42 -0.53 -2.45
N LEU A 450 -3.14 -0.13 -2.34
CA LEU A 450 -2.45 0.09 -1.07
C LEU A 450 -3.12 1.22 -0.29
N PHE A 451 -3.41 2.34 -0.95
CA PHE A 451 -3.99 3.53 -0.33
C PHE A 451 -5.44 3.32 0.11
N GLU A 452 -6.23 2.56 -0.65
CA GLU A 452 -7.57 2.11 -0.21
C GLU A 452 -7.54 1.34 1.12
N ARG A 453 -6.45 0.61 1.40
CA ARG A 453 -6.29 -0.25 2.59
C ARG A 453 -5.34 0.32 3.63
N LEU A 454 -4.77 1.51 3.39
CA LEU A 454 -3.66 2.04 4.18
C LEU A 454 -4.04 2.22 5.66
N GLN A 455 -5.22 2.76 5.94
CA GLN A 455 -5.67 2.98 7.32
C GLN A 455 -5.75 1.67 8.12
N LEU A 456 -6.25 0.59 7.48
CA LEU A 456 -6.33 -0.73 8.09
C LEU A 456 -4.92 -1.28 8.37
N LEU A 457 -4.02 -1.21 7.39
CA LEU A 457 -2.63 -1.67 7.52
C LEU A 457 -1.85 -0.90 8.61
N LEU A 458 -2.05 0.41 8.72
CA LEU A 458 -1.40 1.26 9.72
C LEU A 458 -1.93 1.02 11.13
N SER A 459 -3.23 0.70 11.27
CA SER A 459 -3.83 0.41 12.58
C SER A 459 -3.25 -0.87 13.20
N GLU A 460 -2.91 -1.85 12.37
CA GLU A 460 -2.36 -3.13 12.81
C GLU A 460 -0.82 -3.13 12.91
N ASN A 461 -0.11 -2.27 12.15
CA ASN A 461 1.35 -2.10 12.25
C ASN A 461 1.75 -0.60 12.16
N PRO A 462 1.94 0.07 13.31
CA PRO A 462 2.32 1.48 13.34
C PRO A 462 3.68 1.79 12.70
N ASN A 463 4.63 0.84 12.74
CA ASN A 463 5.98 1.03 12.16
C ASN A 463 5.94 1.15 10.63
N LEU A 464 4.91 0.57 10.01
CA LEU A 464 4.71 0.59 8.56
C LEU A 464 4.61 2.02 8.00
N LYS A 465 4.13 2.98 8.82
CA LYS A 465 4.09 4.39 8.46
C LYS A 465 5.49 4.93 8.14
N SER A 466 6.47 4.60 9.00
CA SER A 466 7.85 5.01 8.83
C SER A 466 8.51 4.27 7.66
N ASP A 467 8.24 2.97 7.52
CA ASP A 467 8.79 2.15 6.44
C ASP A 467 8.33 2.64 5.06
N LEU A 468 7.02 2.82 4.87
CA LEU A 468 6.45 3.36 3.64
C LEU A 468 6.86 4.81 3.40
N GLY A 469 6.89 5.64 4.46
CA GLY A 469 7.33 7.04 4.36
C GLY A 469 8.76 7.17 3.83
N ASN A 470 9.64 6.22 4.18
CA ASN A 470 11.04 6.19 3.77
C ASN A 470 11.32 5.39 2.48
N MET A 471 10.30 4.78 1.87
CA MET A 471 10.43 3.95 0.66
C MET A 471 10.16 4.76 -0.60
N ALA A 472 11.06 4.69 -1.59
CA ALA A 472 10.93 5.43 -2.84
C ALA A 472 10.05 4.68 -3.85
N PHE A 473 8.73 4.75 -3.67
CA PHE A 473 7.76 4.07 -4.54
C PHE A 473 6.73 5.01 -5.18
N ILE A 474 6.77 6.31 -4.88
CA ILE A 474 5.81 7.28 -5.43
C ILE A 474 6.36 7.91 -6.71
N PRO A 475 5.63 7.83 -7.83
CA PRO A 475 5.95 8.55 -9.05
C PRO A 475 6.00 10.07 -8.79
N ALA A 476 7.16 10.71 -9.00
CA ALA A 476 7.32 12.16 -8.86
C ALA A 476 7.17 12.89 -10.20
N GLY A 477 6.53 14.05 -10.17
CA GLY A 477 6.29 14.91 -11.33
C GLY A 477 6.46 16.39 -11.02
N THR A 478 6.31 17.21 -12.06
CA THR A 478 6.43 18.67 -11.97
C THR A 478 5.08 19.34 -11.71
N ILE A 479 5.11 20.63 -11.34
CA ILE A 479 3.91 21.43 -11.03
C ILE A 479 2.94 21.54 -12.24
N ASN A 480 3.49 21.56 -13.45
CA ASN A 480 2.77 21.91 -14.69
C ASN A 480 2.34 20.71 -15.56
N ILE A 481 2.31 19.48 -15.02
CA ILE A 481 1.74 18.31 -15.72
C ILE A 481 0.20 18.44 -15.75
N ARG A 482 -0.31 19.40 -16.54
CA ARG A 482 -1.72 19.49 -16.92
C ARG A 482 -1.95 19.24 -18.42
N ASN A 483 -0.93 19.34 -19.27
CA ASN A 483 -1.18 19.47 -20.72
C ASN A 483 -0.41 18.56 -21.68
N ASN A 484 0.54 17.72 -21.23
CA ASN A 484 1.31 16.87 -22.16
C ASN A 484 1.08 15.38 -21.88
N GLU A 485 0.05 14.82 -22.53
CA GLU A 485 -0.28 13.39 -22.51
C GLU A 485 0.78 12.47 -23.20
N LYS A 486 1.93 12.99 -23.63
CA LYS A 486 2.85 12.25 -24.52
C LYS A 486 4.36 12.47 -24.28
N GLN A 487 4.79 12.63 -23.03
CA GLN A 487 6.21 12.44 -22.72
C GLN A 487 6.36 11.32 -21.71
N GLU A 488 6.78 10.15 -22.22
CA GLU A 488 7.45 9.08 -21.47
C GLU A 488 8.78 9.61 -20.91
N LEU A 489 8.72 10.60 -20.02
CA LEU A 489 9.85 10.95 -19.19
C LEU A 489 9.92 9.87 -18.11
N GLN A 490 11.10 9.28 -17.94
CA GLN A 490 11.40 8.36 -16.85
C GLN A 490 10.87 8.96 -15.55
N VAL A 491 9.79 8.39 -15.01
CA VAL A 491 9.17 8.90 -13.80
C VAL A 491 10.03 8.44 -12.63
N GLU A 492 10.80 9.37 -12.08
CA GLU A 492 11.63 9.11 -10.91
C GLU A 492 10.75 8.75 -9.71
N LEU A 493 11.04 7.63 -9.06
CA LEU A 493 10.34 7.23 -7.84
C LEU A 493 10.98 7.93 -6.64
N LYS A 494 10.16 8.61 -5.84
CA LYS A 494 10.58 9.30 -4.62
C LYS A 494 9.85 8.80 -3.39
N LYS A 495 10.43 9.10 -2.24
CA LYS A 495 9.85 8.81 -0.93
C LYS A 495 8.70 9.76 -0.66
N PRO A 496 7.59 9.30 -0.04
CA PRO A 496 6.55 10.21 0.44
C PRO A 496 7.11 11.39 1.24
N THR A 497 8.11 11.16 2.10
CA THR A 497 8.73 12.20 2.93
C THR A 497 9.54 13.24 2.15
N ASP A 498 9.91 12.95 0.91
CA ASP A 498 10.70 13.87 0.06
C ASP A 498 9.81 14.75 -0.83
N LEU A 499 8.50 14.49 -0.85
CA LEU A 499 7.52 15.18 -1.69
C LEU A 499 6.80 16.30 -0.94
N PHE A 500 6.36 17.31 -1.71
CA PHE A 500 5.58 18.44 -1.21
C PHE A 500 4.11 18.36 -1.66
N ASP A 501 3.22 18.91 -0.83
CA ASP A 501 1.80 19.00 -1.17
C ASP A 501 1.56 19.95 -2.37
N PRO A 502 1.06 19.44 -3.52
CA PRO A 502 0.83 20.25 -4.71
C PRO A 502 -0.31 21.26 -4.57
N ASP A 503 -1.23 21.06 -3.61
CA ASP A 503 -2.38 21.95 -3.43
C ASP A 503 -2.05 23.16 -2.54
N ASN A 504 -0.85 23.20 -1.94
CA ASN A 504 -0.38 24.37 -1.20
C ASN A 504 0.33 25.37 -2.13
N HIS A 505 -0.42 26.36 -2.62
CA HIS A 505 0.07 27.41 -3.53
C HIS A 505 1.23 28.25 -2.97
N SER A 506 1.33 28.38 -1.64
CA SER A 506 2.44 29.13 -1.01
C SER A 506 3.77 28.37 -1.12
N ILE A 507 3.71 27.04 -1.25
CA ILE A 507 4.87 26.16 -1.34
C ILE A 507 5.21 25.89 -2.80
N SER A 508 4.21 25.53 -3.63
CA SER A 508 4.46 25.24 -5.05
C SER A 508 5.07 26.44 -5.79
N GLY A 509 4.75 27.68 -5.38
CA GLY A 509 5.40 28.87 -5.92
C GLY A 509 6.91 28.97 -5.71
N LEU A 510 7.51 28.18 -4.80
CA LEU A 510 8.94 28.17 -4.48
C LEU A 510 9.79 27.28 -5.41
N PHE A 511 9.17 26.36 -6.16
CA PHE A 511 9.89 25.38 -6.98
C PHE A 511 9.85 25.77 -8.46
N PHE A 512 10.90 25.44 -9.22
CA PHE A 512 10.92 25.61 -10.67
C PHE A 512 10.07 24.55 -11.37
N ASP A 513 9.68 24.85 -12.62
CA ASP A 513 8.73 24.03 -13.38
C ASP A 513 9.32 22.69 -13.83
N ASP A 514 10.64 22.54 -13.79
CA ASP A 514 11.38 21.33 -14.12
C ASP A 514 11.67 20.44 -12.89
N GLU A 515 11.31 20.87 -11.68
CA GLU A 515 11.59 20.11 -10.46
C GLU A 515 10.54 19.01 -10.19
N CYS A 516 10.98 17.75 -10.21
CA CYS A 516 10.16 16.58 -9.86
C CYS A 516 10.08 16.37 -8.34
N LEU A 517 9.43 17.30 -7.62
CA LEU A 517 9.28 17.26 -6.15
C LEU A 517 7.82 17.18 -5.68
N PHE A 518 6.91 16.94 -6.61
CA PHE A 518 5.48 16.77 -6.34
C PHE A 518 5.03 15.38 -6.78
N PRO A 519 3.98 14.81 -6.20
CA PRO A 519 3.42 13.56 -6.71
C PRO A 519 2.92 13.74 -8.14
N ALA A 520 3.24 12.79 -9.03
CA ALA A 520 2.77 12.82 -10.42
C ALA A 520 1.23 12.78 -10.46
N ARG A 521 0.63 13.63 -11.30
CA ARG A 521 -0.84 13.80 -11.38
C ARG A 521 -1.56 12.72 -12.21
N ASN A 522 -0.89 11.61 -12.53
CA ASN A 522 -1.43 10.59 -13.43
C ASN A 522 -2.58 9.79 -12.80
N PHE A 523 -2.75 9.86 -11.48
CA PHE A 523 -3.85 9.21 -10.78
C PHE A 523 -5.18 9.86 -11.17
N SER A 524 -6.14 9.06 -11.65
CA SER A 524 -7.45 9.56 -12.07
C SER A 524 -8.08 10.48 -11.02
N GLU A 525 -8.79 11.53 -11.47
CA GLU A 525 -9.43 12.52 -10.58
C GLU A 525 -10.25 11.87 -9.46
N LYS A 526 -10.85 10.71 -9.73
CA LYS A 526 -11.62 9.90 -8.78
C LYS A 526 -10.84 9.50 -7.51
N TYR A 527 -9.54 9.27 -7.60
CA TYR A 527 -8.72 8.80 -6.47
C TYR A 527 -7.76 9.87 -5.91
N ARG A 528 -7.78 11.08 -6.47
CA ARG A 528 -6.85 12.15 -6.08
C ARG A 528 -6.92 12.48 -4.59
N ASP A 529 -8.12 12.58 -4.02
CA ASP A 529 -8.30 12.97 -2.62
C ASP A 529 -7.77 11.89 -1.67
N ILE A 530 -8.09 10.63 -1.93
CA ILE A 530 -7.60 9.47 -1.16
C ILE A 530 -6.07 9.40 -1.28
N PHE A 531 -5.55 9.64 -2.47
CA PHE A 531 -4.12 9.58 -2.76
C PHE A 531 -3.33 10.65 -1.98
N LEU A 532 -3.75 11.92 -2.07
CA LEU A 532 -3.10 13.00 -1.33
C LEU A 532 -3.26 12.84 0.19
N THR A 533 -4.43 12.42 0.67
CA THR A 533 -4.65 12.17 2.10
C THR A 533 -3.76 11.04 2.62
N SER A 534 -3.57 9.98 1.83
CA SER A 534 -2.67 8.87 2.15
C SER A 534 -1.21 9.32 2.18
N LEU A 535 -0.76 10.14 1.21
CA LEU A 535 0.59 10.69 1.21
C LEU A 535 0.85 11.62 2.41
N LYS A 536 -0.12 12.45 2.79
CA LYS A 536 -0.05 13.26 4.03
C LYS A 536 0.11 12.35 5.25
N THR A 537 -0.63 11.25 5.28
CA THR A 537 -0.50 10.23 6.34
C THR A 537 0.90 9.61 6.36
N LEU A 538 1.50 9.35 5.19
CA LEU A 538 2.86 8.79 5.07
C LEU A 538 4.01 9.79 5.28
N GLY A 539 3.70 11.07 5.56
CA GLY A 539 4.72 12.07 5.90
C GLY A 539 5.10 13.01 4.76
N MET A 540 4.28 13.14 3.72
CA MET A 540 4.44 14.19 2.70
C MET A 540 4.51 15.57 3.35
N LYS A 541 5.47 16.39 2.91
CA LYS A 541 5.76 17.69 3.51
C LYS A 541 4.63 18.67 3.22
N LEU A 542 3.97 19.08 4.30
CA LEU A 542 2.96 20.15 4.30
C LEU A 542 3.59 21.55 4.35
N TRP A 543 4.87 21.63 4.74
CA TRP A 543 5.69 22.83 4.77
C TRP A 543 7.18 22.47 4.59
N PRO A 544 7.98 23.31 3.89
CA PRO A 544 9.43 23.22 3.90
C PRO A 544 9.98 23.22 5.32
N CYS A 545 10.94 22.34 5.61
CA CYS A 545 11.78 22.50 6.80
C CYS A 545 12.99 23.41 6.50
N SER A 546 13.75 23.75 7.52
CA SER A 546 14.90 24.66 7.37
C SER A 546 15.96 24.14 6.40
N SER A 547 16.19 22.82 6.34
CA SER A 547 17.09 22.24 5.32
C SER A 547 16.56 22.40 3.90
N ASP A 548 15.24 22.32 3.70
CA ASP A 548 14.62 22.56 2.39
C ASP A 548 14.81 24.02 1.97
N ILE A 549 14.66 24.97 2.91
CA ILE A 549 14.92 26.40 2.66
C ILE A 549 16.39 26.61 2.27
N ILE A 550 17.34 26.01 2.98
CA ILE A 550 18.77 26.10 2.63
C ILE A 550 18.99 25.59 1.19
N GLN A 551 18.40 24.44 0.83
CA GLN A 551 18.48 23.91 -0.53
C GLN A 551 17.86 24.86 -1.56
N ARG A 552 16.74 25.53 -1.23
CA ARG A 552 16.15 26.56 -2.12
C ARG A 552 17.11 27.72 -2.33
N LEU A 553 17.72 28.23 -1.25
CA LEU A 553 18.70 29.32 -1.31
C LEU A 553 19.91 28.95 -2.18
N ASP A 554 20.43 27.73 -2.02
CA ASP A 554 21.56 27.23 -2.83
C ASP A 554 21.18 27.07 -4.31
N LEU A 555 19.99 26.52 -4.58
CA LEU A 555 19.48 26.35 -5.94
C LEU A 555 19.25 27.70 -6.64
N TYR A 556 18.66 28.66 -5.94
CA TYR A 556 18.45 30.02 -6.44
C TYR A 556 19.77 30.71 -6.75
N ALA A 557 20.77 30.57 -5.87
CA ALA A 557 22.11 31.10 -6.12
C ALA A 557 22.76 30.49 -7.37
N LYS A 558 22.57 29.18 -7.59
CA LYS A 558 23.09 28.48 -8.78
C LYS A 558 22.41 28.94 -10.07
N ARG A 559 21.07 29.02 -10.09
CA ARG A 559 20.29 29.38 -11.30
C ARG A 559 20.23 30.87 -11.61
N ARG A 560 20.62 31.73 -10.66
CA ARG A 560 20.59 33.20 -10.80
C ARG A 560 21.23 33.72 -12.09
N LYS A 561 22.29 33.09 -12.58
CA LYS A 561 23.03 33.53 -13.77
C LYS A 561 22.23 33.38 -15.07
N GLU A 562 21.40 32.34 -15.16
CA GLU A 562 20.67 31.97 -16.38
C GLU A 562 19.22 32.46 -16.33
N GLU A 563 18.58 32.37 -15.15
CA GLU A 563 17.14 32.60 -14.97
C GLU A 563 16.85 33.77 -14.02
N PHE A 564 17.63 34.86 -14.10
CA PHE A 564 17.64 35.95 -13.12
C PHE A 564 16.24 36.45 -12.69
N ASN A 565 15.36 36.75 -13.65
CA ASN A 565 14.03 37.28 -13.38
C ASN A 565 13.11 36.27 -12.67
N ILE A 566 13.19 34.99 -13.05
CA ILE A 566 12.41 33.91 -12.44
C ILE A 566 12.89 33.68 -11.00
N VAL A 567 14.22 33.65 -10.80
CA VAL A 567 14.82 33.51 -9.48
C VAL A 567 14.44 34.68 -8.57
N HIS A 568 14.40 35.91 -9.10
CA HIS A 568 13.99 37.10 -8.34
C HIS A 568 12.54 36.98 -7.87
N GLU A 569 11.61 36.58 -8.75
CA GLU A 569 10.21 36.35 -8.39
C GLU A 569 10.05 35.22 -7.36
N LYS A 570 10.71 34.08 -7.57
CA LYS A 570 10.65 32.94 -6.62
C LYS A 570 11.28 33.27 -5.28
N SER A 571 12.38 34.04 -5.26
CA SER A 571 12.98 34.53 -4.02
C SER A 571 12.04 35.46 -3.27
N LEU A 572 11.19 36.24 -3.97
CA LEU A 572 10.21 37.11 -3.33
C LEU A 572 9.12 36.28 -2.65
N LYS A 573 8.65 35.21 -3.32
CA LYS A 573 7.76 34.22 -2.72
C LYS A 573 8.41 33.53 -1.52
N LEU A 574 9.71 33.25 -1.56
CA LEU A 574 10.45 32.69 -0.43
C LEU A 574 10.52 33.67 0.76
N VAL A 575 10.76 34.96 0.52
CA VAL A 575 10.70 36.00 1.58
C VAL A 575 9.30 36.04 2.20
N GLN A 576 8.25 36.07 1.38
CA GLN A 576 6.86 36.06 1.85
C GLN A 576 6.52 34.81 2.66
N TYR A 577 7.05 33.65 2.26
CA TYR A 577 6.87 32.40 2.96
C TYR A 577 7.58 32.41 4.34
N ILE A 578 8.83 32.86 4.37
CA ILE A 578 9.64 32.93 5.60
C ILE A 578 9.00 33.94 6.57
N ASP A 579 8.59 35.12 6.10
CA ASP A 579 7.91 36.11 6.95
C ASP A 579 6.70 35.50 7.68
N LYS A 580 5.85 34.77 6.95
CA LYS A 580 4.67 34.11 7.54
C LYS A 580 4.96 32.91 8.45
N ASN A 581 6.14 32.29 8.33
CA ASN A 581 6.49 31.04 9.03
C ASN A 581 7.81 31.13 9.82
N TYR A 582 8.30 32.33 10.10
CA TYR A 582 9.66 32.55 10.59
C TYR A 582 9.94 31.83 11.92
N ASP A 583 8.94 31.73 12.79
CA ASP A 583 9.05 31.04 14.08
C ASP A 583 9.43 29.55 13.95
N LYS A 584 9.26 28.95 12.76
CA LYS A 584 9.63 27.56 12.45
C LYS A 584 11.06 27.41 11.90
N HIS A 585 11.77 28.51 11.65
CA HIS A 585 13.04 28.54 10.92
C HIS A 585 14.14 29.33 11.66
N LEU A 586 14.09 29.37 12.99
CA LEU A 586 15.05 30.11 13.82
C LEU A 586 16.49 29.57 13.73
N ASP A 587 16.64 28.31 13.33
CA ASP A 587 17.92 27.61 13.19
C ASP A 587 18.78 28.12 12.02
N ILE A 588 18.20 28.89 11.08
CA ILE A 588 18.91 29.38 9.89
C ILE A 588 19.16 30.90 9.91
N ASN A 589 19.00 31.56 11.07
CA ASN A 589 19.09 33.02 11.20
C ASN A 589 20.41 33.60 10.67
N GLU A 590 21.54 32.99 11.01
CA GLU A 590 22.86 33.43 10.56
C GLU A 590 23.01 33.34 9.03
N LEU A 591 22.47 32.27 8.42
CA LEU A 591 22.47 32.10 6.96
C LEU A 591 21.59 33.16 6.28
N LEU A 592 20.42 33.46 6.84
CA LEU A 592 19.52 34.46 6.28
C LEU A 592 20.10 35.88 6.34
N GLN A 593 20.93 36.19 7.33
CA GLN A 593 21.61 37.50 7.44
C GLN A 593 22.81 37.63 6.51
N THR A 594 23.61 36.57 6.37
CA THR A 594 24.93 36.62 5.70
C THR A 594 24.87 36.45 4.19
N ARG A 595 23.88 35.69 3.69
CA ARG A 595 23.75 35.37 2.27
C ARG A 595 23.11 36.51 1.49
N ASP A 596 23.56 36.64 0.25
CA ASP A 596 22.98 37.56 -0.71
C ASP A 596 21.80 36.88 -1.42
N TRP A 597 20.60 36.89 -0.83
CA TRP A 597 19.44 36.15 -1.34
C TRP A 597 18.14 36.98 -1.37
N ILE A 598 18.13 38.15 -0.72
CA ILE A 598 16.92 38.94 -0.56
C ILE A 598 16.66 39.68 -1.88
N PRO A 599 15.53 39.42 -2.56
CA PRO A 599 15.17 40.09 -3.79
C PRO A 599 14.80 41.54 -3.47
N THR A 600 15.53 42.45 -4.08
CA THR A 600 15.39 43.88 -3.86
C THR A 600 15.30 44.62 -5.18
N VAL A 601 14.84 45.85 -5.11
CA VAL A 601 14.75 46.77 -6.24
C VAL A 601 15.43 48.08 -5.82
N ASP A 602 16.27 48.62 -6.69
CA ASP A 602 16.86 49.94 -6.47
C ASP A 602 15.89 51.07 -6.85
N PHE A 603 16.30 52.32 -6.67
CA PHE A 603 15.45 53.47 -6.98
C PHE A 603 15.07 53.61 -8.46
N THR A 604 15.82 52.96 -9.38
CA THR A 604 15.54 52.96 -10.82
C THR A 604 14.56 51.86 -11.23
N GLY A 605 14.20 50.96 -10.31
CA GLY A 605 13.41 49.77 -10.63
C GLY A 605 14.26 48.56 -11.03
N LYS A 606 15.59 48.63 -10.92
CA LYS A 606 16.47 47.52 -11.27
C LYS A 606 16.43 46.45 -10.18
N LYS A 607 16.06 45.24 -10.59
CA LYS A 607 16.04 44.04 -9.74
C LYS A 607 17.46 43.61 -9.40
N GLN A 608 17.71 43.31 -8.13
CA GLN A 608 18.98 42.77 -7.62
C GLN A 608 18.76 41.92 -6.37
N PHE A 609 19.83 41.26 -5.92
CA PHE A 609 19.85 40.55 -4.65
C PHE A 609 20.69 41.34 -3.65
N SER A 610 20.25 41.35 -2.40
CA SER A 610 20.97 42.00 -1.30
C SER A 610 21.11 41.06 -0.10
N LYS A 611 22.10 41.37 0.75
CA LYS A 611 22.16 40.88 2.14
C LYS A 611 21.24 41.71 3.04
N ALA A 612 20.89 41.17 4.21
CA ALA A 612 20.00 41.83 5.18
C ALA A 612 20.47 43.25 5.59
N ASN A 613 21.79 43.44 5.75
CA ASN A 613 22.38 44.73 6.12
C ASN A 613 22.55 45.71 4.95
N GLN A 614 22.38 45.26 3.71
CA GLN A 614 22.54 46.08 2.51
C GLN A 614 21.20 46.61 1.98
N CYS A 615 20.08 46.16 2.52
CA CYS A 615 18.75 46.60 2.12
C CYS A 615 17.86 46.96 3.33
N ARG A 616 16.68 47.50 3.01
CA ARG A 616 15.63 47.79 4.00
C ARG A 616 14.25 47.37 3.49
N CYS A 617 13.32 47.19 4.43
CA CYS A 617 11.93 46.91 4.11
C CYS A 617 11.22 48.14 3.53
N ILE A 618 10.07 47.90 2.88
CA ILE A 618 9.25 48.93 2.22
C ILE A 618 8.90 50.11 3.15
N LYS A 619 8.83 49.90 4.47
CA LYS A 619 8.59 50.93 5.49
C LYS A 619 9.61 52.08 5.42
N TYR A 620 10.88 51.79 5.15
CA TYR A 620 11.95 52.80 5.09
C TYR A 620 12.23 53.30 3.67
N LYS A 621 11.35 53.00 2.71
CA LYS A 621 11.51 53.42 1.30
C LYS A 621 11.78 54.91 1.15
N ASN A 622 11.04 55.76 1.87
CA ASN A 622 11.22 57.21 1.78
C ASN A 622 12.48 57.69 2.52
N LEU A 623 12.96 56.93 3.51
CA LEU A 623 14.10 57.32 4.37
C LEU A 623 15.46 56.95 3.76
N VAL A 624 15.53 55.86 2.99
CA VAL A 624 16.81 55.39 2.40
C VAL A 624 16.71 54.89 0.96
N GLY A 625 15.53 54.86 0.34
CA GLY A 625 15.29 54.16 -0.92
C GLY A 625 16.00 54.70 -2.16
N LEU A 626 16.64 55.89 -2.11
CA LEU A 626 17.50 56.39 -3.19
C LEU A 626 18.93 55.85 -3.08
N ILE A 627 19.36 55.49 -1.86
CA ILE A 627 20.73 55.03 -1.55
C ILE A 627 20.78 53.51 -1.36
N MET A 628 19.74 52.94 -0.76
CA MET A 628 19.66 51.53 -0.42
C MET A 628 18.54 50.84 -1.19
N PRO A 629 18.79 49.60 -1.67
CA PRO A 629 17.75 48.75 -2.24
C PRO A 629 16.62 48.46 -1.24
N ILE A 630 15.40 48.37 -1.77
CA ILE A 630 14.19 48.11 -0.99
C ILE A 630 13.61 46.74 -1.34
N VAL A 631 13.17 46.00 -0.33
CA VAL A 631 12.38 44.79 -0.51
C VAL A 631 10.92 45.17 -0.73
N GLU A 632 10.34 44.79 -1.86
CA GLU A 632 8.94 45.07 -2.23
C GLU A 632 7.95 44.13 -1.52
N HIS A 633 8.04 44.05 -0.19
CA HIS A 633 7.14 43.26 0.66
C HIS A 633 6.87 44.00 1.97
N SER A 634 5.63 43.91 2.46
CA SER A 634 5.24 44.40 3.78
C SER A 634 5.32 43.26 4.78
N PHE A 635 6.24 43.38 5.73
CA PHE A 635 6.53 42.32 6.70
C PHE A 635 5.53 42.29 7.84
N GLU A 636 5.06 41.10 8.19
CA GLU A 636 4.11 40.87 9.28
C GLU A 636 4.80 40.37 10.56
N ASN A 637 5.85 39.56 10.44
CA ASN A 637 6.49 38.92 11.59
C ASN A 637 7.58 39.82 12.22
N LYS A 638 7.35 40.22 13.47
CA LYS A 638 8.26 41.11 14.22
C LYS A 638 9.64 40.48 14.47
N SER A 639 9.68 39.20 14.85
CA SER A 639 10.92 38.47 15.10
C SER A 639 11.79 38.38 13.85
N PHE A 640 11.18 38.25 12.68
CA PHE A 640 11.90 38.24 11.40
C PHE A 640 12.52 39.60 11.09
N ILE A 641 11.74 40.67 11.29
CA ILE A 641 12.20 42.06 11.13
C ILE A 641 13.36 42.37 12.09
N GLU A 642 13.28 41.90 13.34
CA GLU A 642 14.34 42.04 14.34
C GLU A 642 15.63 41.31 13.91
N ASN A 643 15.51 40.07 13.42
CA ASN A 643 16.65 39.31 12.93
C ASN A 643 17.31 39.92 11.69
N MET A 644 16.53 40.56 10.82
CA MET A 644 17.05 41.31 9.66
C MET A 644 17.59 42.70 10.04
N ILE A 645 17.47 43.11 11.32
CA ILE A 645 17.84 44.43 11.83
C ILE A 645 17.10 45.54 11.08
N TRP A 646 15.83 45.27 10.75
CA TRP A 646 14.92 46.21 10.10
C TRP A 646 13.93 46.83 11.09
N ASN A 647 14.01 46.48 12.37
CA ASN A 647 13.26 47.12 13.45
C ASN A 647 13.93 48.42 13.92
N ILE A 648 15.24 48.55 13.70
CA ILE A 648 16.03 49.72 14.07
C ILE A 648 16.02 50.71 12.91
N TYR A 649 16.02 51.99 13.26
CA TYR A 649 16.21 53.05 12.28
C TYR A 649 17.50 52.86 11.45
N PRO A 650 17.50 53.25 10.16
CA PRO A 650 18.70 53.29 9.36
C PRO A 650 19.80 54.18 9.99
N PRO A 651 21.08 53.89 9.73
CA PRO A 651 22.18 54.72 10.19
C PRO A 651 22.07 56.17 9.69
N VAL A 652 22.38 57.12 10.56
CA VAL A 652 22.33 58.57 10.29
C VAL A 652 23.09 58.95 9.01
N ASP A 653 24.25 58.35 8.76
CA ASP A 653 25.05 58.63 7.56
C ASP A 653 24.32 58.31 6.25
N ILE A 654 23.52 57.24 6.25
CA ILE A 654 22.76 56.81 5.08
C ILE A 654 21.57 57.76 4.87
N VAL A 655 20.91 58.19 5.95
CA VAL A 655 19.80 59.14 5.87
C VAL A 655 20.27 60.52 5.41
N ILE A 656 21.44 60.98 5.86
CA ILE A 656 22.05 62.21 5.34
C ILE A 656 22.38 62.06 3.86
N ALA A 657 22.97 60.94 3.45
CA ALA A 657 23.27 60.67 2.05
C ALA A 657 21.98 60.66 1.19
N GLN A 658 20.88 60.08 1.68
CA GLN A 658 19.56 60.11 1.04
C GLN A 658 19.12 61.55 0.78
N LEU A 659 19.21 62.41 1.79
CA LEU A 659 18.79 63.81 1.70
C LEU A 659 19.65 64.60 0.70
N LEU A 660 20.97 64.41 0.74
CA LEU A 660 21.89 65.07 -0.18
C LEU A 660 21.68 64.58 -1.62
N VAL A 661 21.52 63.28 -1.85
CA VAL A 661 21.18 62.77 -3.18
C VAL A 661 19.85 63.33 -3.67
N CYS A 662 18.83 63.36 -2.81
CA CYS A 662 17.53 63.98 -3.13
C CYS A 662 17.66 65.46 -3.51
N SER A 663 18.56 66.21 -2.84
CA SER A 663 18.80 67.63 -3.14
C SER A 663 19.57 67.88 -4.44
N SER A 664 20.42 66.93 -4.84
CA SER A 664 21.28 67.03 -6.03
C SER A 664 20.58 66.63 -7.33
N MET A 665 19.38 66.05 -7.25
CA MET A 665 18.61 65.63 -8.41
C MET A 665 18.16 66.83 -9.25
N LYS A 666 18.44 66.80 -10.56
CA LYS A 666 18.19 67.91 -11.51
C LYS A 666 16.70 68.22 -11.71
N THR A 667 15.82 67.24 -11.48
CA THR A 667 14.37 67.38 -11.53
C THR A 667 13.82 67.08 -10.14
N THR A 668 12.91 67.93 -9.65
CA THR A 668 12.23 67.71 -8.37
C THR A 668 11.43 66.41 -8.48
N HIS A 669 11.98 65.33 -7.91
CA HIS A 669 11.34 64.02 -7.93
C HIS A 669 9.95 64.13 -7.28
N GLU A 670 8.91 63.51 -7.86
CA GLU A 670 7.54 63.57 -7.29
C GLU A 670 7.47 63.08 -5.83
N ALA A 671 8.39 62.19 -5.45
CA ALA A 671 8.53 61.69 -4.08
C ALA A 671 9.39 62.57 -3.15
N ALA A 672 10.05 63.63 -3.65
CA ALA A 672 10.93 64.48 -2.85
C ALA A 672 10.25 65.08 -1.60
N PRO A 673 8.99 65.57 -1.66
CA PRO A 673 8.30 66.08 -0.47
C PRO A 673 8.14 64.99 0.61
N LYS A 674 7.76 63.77 0.22
CA LYS A 674 7.55 62.63 1.13
C LYS A 674 8.87 62.13 1.73
N ILE A 675 9.95 62.15 0.94
CA ILE A 675 11.31 61.82 1.42
C ILE A 675 11.74 62.85 2.47
N CYS A 676 11.60 64.15 2.18
CA CYS A 676 12.01 65.21 3.09
C CYS A 676 11.21 65.17 4.40
N GLU A 677 9.90 64.97 4.32
CA GLU A 677 9.02 64.85 5.50
C GLU A 677 9.48 63.73 6.45
N GLU A 678 9.71 62.52 5.91
CA GLU A 678 10.17 61.37 6.70
C GLU A 678 11.61 61.57 7.22
N VAL A 679 12.49 62.20 6.44
CA VAL A 679 13.85 62.53 6.88
C VAL A 679 13.85 63.56 8.01
N TYR A 680 13.06 64.63 7.92
CA TYR A 680 12.98 65.65 8.97
C TYR A 680 12.34 65.10 10.25
N LYS A 681 11.30 64.27 10.10
CA LYS A 681 10.75 63.51 11.22
C LYS A 681 11.82 62.66 11.90
N TYR A 682 12.60 61.90 11.12
CA TYR A 682 13.70 61.09 11.63
C TYR A 682 14.77 61.93 12.35
N MET A 683 15.17 63.07 11.77
CA MET A 683 16.13 63.99 12.38
C MET A 683 15.62 64.54 13.71
N HIS A 684 14.33 64.89 13.78
CA HIS A 684 13.69 65.39 14.99
C HIS A 684 13.63 64.31 16.10
N GLU A 685 13.30 63.07 15.74
CA GLU A 685 13.28 61.93 16.68
C GLU A 685 14.70 61.50 17.12
N GLN A 686 15.74 61.75 16.31
CA GLN A 686 17.14 61.42 16.59
C GLN A 686 17.96 62.60 17.12
N ASN A 687 17.40 63.37 18.06
CA ASN A 687 18.03 64.59 18.60
C ASN A 687 19.46 64.36 19.18
N SER A 688 19.74 63.17 19.72
CA SER A 688 21.09 62.81 20.20
C SER A 688 22.18 62.90 19.12
N ASN A 689 21.83 62.78 17.83
CA ASN A 689 22.75 62.84 16.70
C ASN A 689 22.81 64.23 16.02
N LEU A 690 22.20 65.25 16.64
CA LEU A 690 22.10 66.58 16.06
C LEU A 690 23.46 67.21 15.69
N ALA A 691 24.49 67.00 16.52
CA ALA A 691 25.84 67.49 16.23
C ALA A 691 26.38 66.97 14.89
N LYS A 692 26.10 65.70 14.57
CA LYS A 692 26.51 65.05 13.32
C LYS A 692 25.73 65.57 12.12
N PHE A 693 24.43 65.83 12.29
CA PHE A 693 23.63 66.51 11.27
C PHE A 693 24.16 67.92 10.99
N LYS A 694 24.49 68.70 12.04
CA LYS A 694 25.06 70.05 11.90
C LYS A 694 26.39 70.03 11.16
N GLU A 695 27.29 69.12 11.49
CA GLU A 695 28.60 69.01 10.84
C GLU A 695 28.46 68.71 9.34
N LYS A 696 27.65 67.71 8.97
CA LYS A 696 27.53 67.25 7.59
C LYS A 696 26.64 68.11 6.70
N LEU A 697 25.70 68.87 7.27
CA LEU A 697 24.73 69.67 6.52
C LEU A 697 25.02 71.18 6.54
N LYS A 698 26.08 71.62 7.24
CA LYS A 698 26.39 73.05 7.47
C LYS A 698 26.41 73.90 6.19
N ASP A 699 27.06 73.37 5.15
CA ASP A 699 27.30 74.08 3.89
C ASP A 699 26.47 73.52 2.72
N GLU A 700 25.54 72.59 3.01
CA GLU A 700 24.74 71.88 2.02
C GLU A 700 23.33 72.46 1.86
N LYS A 701 22.73 72.24 0.69
CA LYS A 701 21.34 72.65 0.41
C LYS A 701 20.39 71.51 0.77
N TRP A 702 19.92 71.49 2.01
CA TRP A 702 19.17 70.33 2.53
C TRP A 702 17.72 70.64 2.92
N ILE A 703 17.33 71.92 3.00
CA ILE A 703 15.99 72.33 3.40
C ILE A 703 15.11 72.47 2.16
N PHE A 704 14.06 71.66 2.06
CA PHE A 704 13.14 71.65 0.93
C PHE A 704 12.04 72.69 1.11
N CYS A 705 12.03 73.73 0.27
CA CYS A 705 11.02 74.77 0.27
C CYS A 705 10.50 75.01 -1.15
N ASN A 706 9.18 75.01 -1.34
CA ASN A 706 8.53 75.38 -2.62
C ASN A 706 9.15 74.69 -3.87
N GLY A 707 9.49 73.41 -3.76
CA GLY A 707 10.04 72.62 -4.87
C GLY A 707 11.54 72.77 -5.12
N LYS A 708 12.28 73.47 -4.26
CA LYS A 708 13.75 73.64 -4.34
C LYS A 708 14.42 73.44 -2.98
N PHE A 709 15.72 73.14 -3.00
CA PHE A 709 16.53 72.97 -1.80
C PHE A 709 17.36 74.22 -1.48
N TYR A 710 17.39 74.60 -0.21
CA TYR A 710 18.05 75.80 0.31
C TYR A 710 18.97 75.45 1.49
N PRO A 711 20.06 76.23 1.71
CA PRO A 711 20.89 76.13 2.90
C PRO A 711 20.22 76.81 4.11
N SER A 712 20.65 76.47 5.33
CA SER A 712 20.03 76.96 6.58
C SER A 712 20.00 78.49 6.71
N HIS A 713 21.02 79.19 6.23
CA HIS A 713 21.09 80.66 6.27
C HIS A 713 20.18 81.36 5.26
N LYS A 714 19.48 80.64 4.37
CA LYS A 714 18.49 81.24 3.43
C LYS A 714 17.05 80.97 3.83
N VAL A 715 16.84 80.18 4.88
CA VAL A 715 15.51 79.82 5.35
C VAL A 715 15.24 80.54 6.67
N VAL A 716 14.02 81.02 6.82
CA VAL A 716 13.52 81.64 8.06
C VAL A 716 12.17 81.05 8.43
N ILE A 717 11.86 81.03 9.72
CA ILE A 717 10.57 80.48 10.21
C ILE A 717 9.44 81.49 9.96
N GLU A 718 9.68 82.77 10.24
CA GLU A 718 8.76 83.87 9.97
C GLU A 718 9.42 84.86 9.00
N LEU A 719 8.92 84.91 7.75
CA LEU A 719 9.37 85.90 6.77
C LEU A 719 8.68 87.25 7.03
N ASP A 720 9.43 88.36 6.94
CA ASP A 720 8.85 89.68 7.10
C ASP A 720 7.84 89.95 5.98
N LYS A 721 6.66 90.46 6.34
CA LYS A 721 5.53 90.73 5.41
C LYS A 721 5.92 91.62 4.22
N ASN A 722 6.97 92.44 4.39
CA ASN A 722 7.47 93.38 3.39
C ASN A 722 8.40 92.73 2.33
N LEU A 723 8.89 91.50 2.53
CA LEU A 723 9.79 90.81 1.59
C LEU A 723 9.06 90.12 0.42
N GLY A 724 7.73 90.00 0.46
CA GLY A 724 6.92 89.38 -0.60
C GLY A 724 7.14 87.87 -0.78
N ASN A 725 6.14 87.15 -1.29
CA ASN A 725 6.19 85.68 -1.39
C ASN A 725 7.16 85.12 -2.45
N ASN A 726 7.65 85.95 -3.39
CA ASN A 726 8.56 85.56 -4.48
C ASN A 726 9.98 86.11 -4.27
N ASN A 727 10.50 86.04 -3.06
CA ASN A 727 11.84 86.55 -2.77
C ASN A 727 12.94 85.54 -3.14
N LEU A 728 13.99 86.01 -3.82
CA LEU A 728 15.19 85.21 -4.16
C LEU A 728 16.23 85.16 -3.03
N LEU A 729 16.10 86.02 -2.01
CA LEU A 729 17.04 86.18 -0.90
C LEU A 729 16.77 85.19 0.23
N LEU A 730 15.50 85.05 0.60
CA LEU A 730 15.04 84.30 1.76
C LEU A 730 13.75 83.57 1.44
N VAL A 731 13.59 82.38 2.03
CA VAL A 731 12.41 81.55 1.87
C VAL A 731 11.84 81.19 3.23
N GLU A 732 10.52 81.29 3.37
CA GLU A 732 9.82 80.86 4.58
C GLU A 732 9.79 79.33 4.67
N LEU A 733 10.00 78.80 5.87
CA LEU A 733 9.84 77.37 6.13
C LEU A 733 8.38 76.95 5.86
N PRO A 734 8.13 75.97 4.97
CA PRO A 734 6.78 75.52 4.65
C PRO A 734 5.99 75.11 5.91
N TYR A 735 4.69 75.43 5.92
CA TYR A 735 3.80 75.12 7.04
C TYR A 735 3.85 73.63 7.44
N ALA A 736 4.00 72.73 6.47
CA ALA A 736 4.11 71.28 6.69
C ALA A 736 5.28 70.87 7.62
N PHE A 737 6.32 71.69 7.71
CA PHE A 737 7.51 71.40 8.52
C PHE A 737 7.57 72.17 9.84
N LYS A 738 6.53 72.97 10.16
CA LYS A 738 6.40 73.64 11.47
C LYS A 738 6.43 72.70 12.68
N PRO A 739 5.92 71.45 12.63
CA PRO A 739 6.08 70.52 13.75
C PRO A 739 7.54 70.27 14.16
N TYR A 740 8.50 70.50 13.24
CA TYR A 740 9.93 70.31 13.45
C TYR A 740 10.68 71.65 13.59
N GLU A 741 9.98 72.76 13.89
CA GLU A 741 10.56 74.11 13.97
C GLU A 741 11.80 74.19 14.89
N GLU A 742 11.75 73.54 16.05
CA GLU A 742 12.87 73.48 17.00
C GLU A 742 14.12 72.80 16.39
N LEU A 743 13.94 71.73 15.61
CA LEU A 743 15.04 71.09 14.89
C LEU A 743 15.71 72.09 13.93
N PHE A 744 14.91 72.83 13.16
CA PHE A 744 15.44 73.81 12.22
C PHE A 744 16.17 74.96 12.93
N LYS A 745 15.64 75.46 14.06
CA LYS A 745 16.31 76.48 14.90
C LYS A 745 17.69 76.02 15.33
N GLU A 746 17.77 74.82 15.89
CA GLU A 746 19.05 74.28 16.36
C GLU A 746 20.03 74.01 15.20
N MET A 747 19.52 73.68 14.01
CA MET A 747 20.30 73.49 12.77
C MET A 747 20.72 74.82 12.09
N GLY A 748 20.42 75.97 12.70
CA GLY A 748 20.89 77.29 12.26
C GLY A 748 19.89 78.10 11.43
N VAL A 749 18.63 77.66 11.33
CA VAL A 749 17.52 78.44 10.73
C VAL A 749 17.08 79.50 11.75
N LYS A 750 17.00 80.76 11.33
CA LYS A 750 16.62 81.84 12.25
C LYS A 750 15.10 81.97 12.40
N GLN A 751 14.62 82.37 13.59
CA GLN A 751 13.19 82.69 13.81
C GLN A 751 12.74 83.85 12.92
N LYS A 752 13.51 84.94 12.97
CA LYS A 752 13.33 86.16 12.18
C LYS A 752 14.69 86.59 11.66
N THR A 753 14.69 87.35 10.57
CA THR A 753 15.89 87.97 10.05
C THR A 753 16.40 89.01 11.06
N ASP A 754 17.72 89.13 11.23
CA ASP A 754 18.35 90.24 11.95
C ASP A 754 19.14 91.12 10.95
N ILE A 755 19.49 92.35 11.37
CA ILE A 755 20.22 93.30 10.52
C ILE A 755 21.54 92.68 9.98
N PRO A 756 22.39 92.00 10.80
CA PRO A 756 23.63 91.39 10.30
C PRO A 756 23.40 90.29 9.25
N HIS A 757 22.33 89.51 9.38
CA HIS A 757 22.00 88.45 8.42
C HIS A 757 21.53 89.00 7.08
N LEU A 758 20.67 90.01 7.08
CA LEU A 758 20.25 90.68 5.84
C LEU A 758 21.45 91.29 5.12
N ILE A 759 22.37 91.93 5.86
CA ILE A 759 23.62 92.46 5.30
C ILE A 759 24.47 91.35 4.66
N ASN A 760 24.63 90.21 5.33
CA ASN A 760 25.42 89.10 4.79
C ASN A 760 24.77 88.45 3.56
N ILE A 761 23.44 88.34 3.51
CA ILE A 761 22.73 87.83 2.33
C ILE A 761 22.89 88.80 1.15
N ILE A 762 22.79 90.12 1.38
CA ILE A 762 23.03 91.12 0.34
C ILE A 762 24.47 91.03 -0.20
N LYS A 763 25.46 90.78 0.66
CA LYS A 763 26.86 90.60 0.23
C LYS A 763 27.06 89.42 -0.73
N GLU A 764 26.25 88.37 -0.68
CA GLU A 764 26.39 87.25 -1.65
C GLU A 764 26.20 87.71 -3.11
N PHE A 765 25.38 88.74 -3.32
CA PHE A 765 25.13 89.32 -4.64
C PHE A 765 26.25 90.25 -5.12
N SER A 766 27.21 90.62 -4.25
CA SER A 766 28.34 91.47 -4.63
C SER A 766 29.33 90.82 -5.59
N SER A 767 29.27 89.48 -5.72
CA SER A 767 30.08 88.69 -6.65
C SER A 767 29.64 88.83 -8.12
N LYS A 768 28.45 89.39 -8.40
CA LYS A 768 27.92 89.54 -9.76
C LYS A 768 28.31 90.89 -10.37
N LYS A 769 28.64 90.90 -11.68
CA LYS A 769 28.98 92.13 -12.44
C LYS A 769 27.83 93.15 -12.51
N SER A 770 26.57 92.70 -12.45
CA SER A 770 25.37 93.53 -12.45
C SER A 770 24.17 92.72 -11.92
N LEU A 771 23.28 93.36 -11.16
CA LEU A 771 22.05 92.76 -10.60
C LEU A 771 20.92 92.74 -11.66
N SER A 772 20.12 91.67 -11.69
CA SER A 772 18.87 91.67 -12.48
C SER A 772 17.79 92.56 -11.83
N ASN A 773 16.78 92.95 -12.60
CA ASN A 773 15.67 93.79 -12.09
C ASN A 773 14.91 93.18 -10.89
N GLU A 774 14.81 91.85 -10.83
CA GLU A 774 14.13 91.15 -9.73
C GLU A 774 15.02 91.07 -8.48
N GLU A 775 16.31 90.78 -8.66
CA GLU A 775 17.30 90.80 -7.58
C GLU A 775 17.47 92.19 -6.99
N LEU A 776 17.47 93.23 -7.83
CA LEU A 776 17.53 94.62 -7.42
C LEU A 776 16.35 94.97 -6.51
N ARG A 777 15.12 94.61 -6.90
CA ARG A 777 13.92 94.83 -6.07
C ARG A 777 14.03 94.12 -4.73
N ASN A 778 14.44 92.86 -4.73
CA ASN A 778 14.59 92.09 -3.49
C ASN A 778 15.65 92.70 -2.56
N VAL A 779 16.80 93.13 -3.10
CA VAL A 779 17.85 93.81 -2.33
C VAL A 779 17.35 95.13 -1.75
N VAL A 780 16.62 95.93 -2.53
CA VAL A 780 16.04 97.19 -2.04
C VAL A 780 15.05 96.92 -0.90
N SER A 781 14.15 95.94 -1.03
CA SER A 781 13.22 95.57 0.04
C SER A 781 13.94 95.06 1.30
N ALA A 782 15.06 94.36 1.16
CA ALA A 782 15.89 93.98 2.30
C ALA A 782 16.56 95.21 2.97
N ILE A 783 17.00 96.19 2.19
CA ILE A 783 17.57 97.46 2.69
C ILE A 783 16.49 98.31 3.39
N GLU A 784 15.27 98.34 2.87
CA GLU A 784 14.12 98.99 3.51
C GLU A 784 13.83 98.40 4.90
N ILE A 785 13.86 97.07 5.03
CA ILE A 785 13.71 96.41 6.33
C ILE A 785 14.86 96.75 7.27
N ILE A 786 16.09 96.82 6.76
CA ILE A 786 17.24 97.27 7.57
C ILE A 786 17.00 98.70 8.05
N ALA A 787 16.55 99.62 7.18
CA ALA A 787 16.28 101.01 7.55
C ALA A 787 15.20 101.12 8.63
N ASN A 788 14.06 100.44 8.47
CA ASN A 788 12.99 100.43 9.46
C ASN A 788 13.49 99.93 10.83
N ARG A 789 14.28 98.85 10.85
CA ARG A 789 14.82 98.29 12.10
C ARG A 789 15.89 99.17 12.75
N VAL A 790 16.69 99.89 11.95
CA VAL A 790 17.65 100.87 12.47
C VAL A 790 16.92 102.05 13.12
N GLU A 791 15.82 102.51 12.53
CA GLU A 791 14.97 103.55 13.13
C GLU A 791 14.34 103.06 14.44
N GLU A 792 13.78 101.84 14.47
CA GLU A 792 13.25 101.20 15.68
C GLU A 792 14.31 101.06 16.80
N GLN A 793 15.59 100.88 16.44
CA GLN A 793 16.72 100.76 17.37
C GLN A 793 17.33 102.12 17.77
N GLY A 794 16.72 103.25 17.42
CA GLY A 794 17.19 104.58 17.82
C GLY A 794 18.36 105.13 17.00
N GLY A 795 18.57 104.64 15.78
CA GLY A 795 19.47 105.25 14.80
C GLY A 795 20.95 104.90 14.92
N SER A 796 21.36 104.00 15.81
CA SER A 796 22.75 103.55 15.94
C SER A 796 22.88 102.04 15.74
N CYS A 797 23.59 101.62 14.69
CA CYS A 797 23.92 100.22 14.44
C CYS A 797 25.33 100.09 13.84
N GLU A 798 26.28 99.54 14.60
CA GLU A 798 27.69 99.38 14.17
C GLU A 798 27.84 98.49 12.92
N ASN A 799 26.88 97.60 12.67
CA ASN A 799 26.91 96.66 11.55
C ASN A 799 26.68 97.32 10.18
N LEU A 800 26.19 98.56 10.13
CA LEU A 800 25.95 99.32 8.89
C LEU A 800 27.23 99.60 8.08
N LYS A 801 28.42 99.52 8.72
CA LYS A 801 29.74 99.62 8.06
C LYS A 801 29.89 98.68 6.87
N TYR A 802 29.21 97.54 6.92
CA TYR A 802 29.32 96.48 5.93
C TYR A 802 28.13 96.40 4.97
N LEU A 803 27.18 97.32 5.05
CA LEU A 803 26.01 97.37 4.18
C LEU A 803 26.42 97.82 2.77
N LEU A 804 25.93 97.08 1.77
CA LEU A 804 26.07 97.44 0.37
C LEU A 804 24.73 97.93 -0.17
N VAL A 805 24.76 99.04 -0.88
CA VAL A 805 23.58 99.69 -1.48
C VAL A 805 23.70 99.61 -3.00
N PRO A 806 22.62 99.27 -3.72
CA PRO A 806 22.65 99.25 -5.18
C PRO A 806 22.82 100.67 -5.73
N SER A 807 23.69 100.80 -6.73
CA SER A 807 23.92 102.03 -7.50
C SER A 807 23.09 102.07 -8.78
N ILE A 808 23.05 103.24 -9.45
CA ILE A 808 22.43 103.42 -10.78
C ILE A 808 22.97 102.39 -11.80
N GLY A 809 24.25 102.00 -11.69
CA GLY A 809 24.87 100.99 -12.56
C GLY A 809 24.50 99.53 -12.24
N TYR A 810 23.45 99.30 -11.42
CA TYR A 810 23.02 97.95 -10.97
C TYR A 810 24.11 97.18 -10.21
N GLN A 811 25.07 97.90 -9.60
CA GLN A 811 26.17 97.34 -8.82
C GLN A 811 26.02 97.68 -7.34
N LEU A 812 26.45 96.78 -6.47
CA LEU A 812 26.45 96.96 -5.01
C LEU A 812 27.69 97.75 -4.57
N VAL A 813 27.47 98.90 -3.94
CA VAL A 813 28.52 99.83 -3.47
C VAL A 813 28.41 100.00 -1.96
N ASN A 814 29.54 100.18 -1.27
CA ASN A 814 29.53 100.41 0.18
C ASN A 814 28.74 101.68 0.57
N LEU A 815 27.95 101.58 1.64
CA LEU A 815 27.11 102.65 2.19
C LEU A 815 27.83 104.00 2.34
N TYR A 816 29.12 104.02 2.70
CA TYR A 816 29.88 105.25 2.98
C TYR A 816 30.55 105.86 1.73
N GLU A 817 30.58 105.12 0.63
CA GLU A 817 31.14 105.54 -0.66
C GLU A 817 30.07 105.96 -1.68
N ILE A 818 28.79 105.72 -1.36
CA ILE A 818 27.66 106.01 -2.23
C ILE A 818 26.98 107.32 -1.81
N TYR A 819 26.50 108.06 -2.80
CA TYR A 819 25.74 109.29 -2.60
C TYR A 819 24.26 109.08 -2.95
N TYR A 820 23.37 109.67 -2.17
CA TYR A 820 21.95 109.76 -2.53
C TYR A 820 21.72 111.03 -3.36
N ASP A 821 21.08 110.92 -4.52
CA ASP A 821 20.78 112.06 -5.39
C ASP A 821 19.57 112.86 -4.85
N ASP A 822 19.83 113.77 -3.92
CA ASP A 822 18.87 114.75 -3.40
C ASP A 822 18.79 116.03 -4.25
N MET A 823 19.75 116.24 -5.15
CA MET A 823 19.82 117.40 -6.04
C MET A 823 19.01 117.21 -7.34
N LYS A 824 18.64 115.97 -7.69
CA LYS A 824 17.81 115.64 -8.87
C LYS A 824 18.37 116.32 -10.13
N ALA A 825 17.57 117.08 -10.88
CA ALA A 825 17.97 117.73 -12.13
C ALA A 825 18.85 119.00 -11.94
N ARG A 826 19.30 119.32 -10.71
CA ARG A 826 20.10 120.52 -10.42
C ARG A 826 21.60 120.39 -10.76
N LEU A 827 22.05 119.19 -11.10
CA LEU A 827 23.42 118.88 -11.55
C LEU A 827 23.35 118.18 -12.91
N ASP A 828 24.27 118.52 -13.81
CA ASP A 828 24.30 117.96 -15.16
C ASP A 828 24.82 116.51 -15.15
N ASP A 829 24.37 115.68 -16.10
CA ASP A 829 24.70 114.23 -16.13
C ASP A 829 26.22 113.99 -16.26
N ASN A 830 26.95 114.94 -16.83
CA ASN A 830 28.41 114.92 -16.91
C ASN A 830 29.10 115.12 -15.56
N GLU A 831 28.50 115.91 -14.65
CA GLU A 831 29.03 116.15 -13.29
C GLU A 831 28.71 114.99 -12.35
N LYS A 832 27.62 114.28 -12.64
CA LYS A 832 27.24 113.02 -11.98
C LYS A 832 28.11 111.84 -12.44
N ASN A 833 28.65 111.91 -13.66
CA ASN A 833 29.52 110.88 -14.20
C ASN A 833 30.85 110.82 -13.45
N GLY A 834 31.10 109.69 -12.78
CA GLY A 834 32.25 109.47 -11.89
C GLY A 834 31.88 109.41 -10.40
N LEU A 835 30.64 109.78 -10.04
CA LEU A 835 30.12 109.62 -8.68
C LEU A 835 29.34 108.30 -8.55
N LYS A 836 29.54 107.59 -7.44
CA LYS A 836 28.77 106.39 -7.13
C LYS A 836 27.42 106.81 -6.53
N ILE A 837 26.37 106.87 -7.34
CA ILE A 837 25.02 107.30 -6.91
C ILE A 837 24.13 106.09 -6.62
N ALA A 838 23.36 106.14 -5.53
CA ALA A 838 22.38 105.14 -5.14
C ALA A 838 21.26 104.98 -6.19
N HIS A 839 20.79 103.76 -6.39
CA HIS A 839 19.72 103.46 -7.35
C HIS A 839 18.43 104.21 -6.96
N PRO A 840 17.64 104.75 -7.91
CA PRO A 840 16.42 105.52 -7.63
C PRO A 840 15.32 104.80 -6.85
N LEU A 841 15.42 103.47 -6.70
CA LEU A 841 14.50 102.66 -5.89
C LEU A 841 14.77 102.77 -4.39
N ILE A 842 15.96 103.24 -3.99
CA ILE A 842 16.22 103.62 -2.60
C ILE A 842 15.46 104.91 -2.33
N SER A 843 14.53 104.89 -1.37
CA SER A 843 13.77 106.09 -1.02
C SER A 843 14.60 107.09 -0.21
N TYR A 844 14.19 108.35 -0.24
CA TYR A 844 14.80 109.40 0.60
C TYR A 844 14.79 109.03 2.08
N TYR A 845 13.69 108.42 2.54
CA TYR A 845 13.55 107.95 3.92
C TYR A 845 14.61 106.89 4.26
N VAL A 846 14.80 105.89 3.40
CA VAL A 846 15.83 104.84 3.58
C VAL A 846 17.23 105.45 3.58
N ALA A 847 17.52 106.34 2.63
CA ALA A 847 18.82 106.99 2.52
C ALA A 847 19.16 107.86 3.73
N LYS A 848 18.19 108.61 4.24
CA LYS A 848 18.34 109.44 5.46
C LYS A 848 18.53 108.57 6.70
N THR A 849 17.72 107.53 6.86
CA THR A 849 17.73 106.66 8.03
C THR A 849 19.03 105.84 8.14
N LEU A 850 19.59 105.42 7.00
CA LEU A 850 20.85 104.69 6.95
C LEU A 850 22.10 105.60 6.92
N GLY A 851 21.92 106.93 6.92
CA GLY A 851 23.02 107.89 6.92
C GLY A 851 23.83 107.94 5.61
N ILE A 852 23.20 107.67 4.47
CA ILE A 852 23.83 107.84 3.15
C ILE A 852 24.16 109.32 2.95
N LYS A 853 25.37 109.61 2.44
CA LYS A 853 25.79 110.99 2.15
C LYS A 853 24.88 111.59 1.08
N MET A 854 24.29 112.74 1.38
CA MET A 854 23.52 113.51 0.40
C MET A 854 24.48 114.13 -0.62
N LEU A 855 24.11 114.10 -1.90
CA LEU A 855 24.92 114.68 -2.98
C LEU A 855 25.13 116.18 -2.75
N ALA A 856 24.12 116.90 -2.25
CA ALA A 856 24.23 118.31 -1.91
C ALA A 856 25.35 118.64 -0.90
N GLY A 857 25.56 117.77 0.08
CA GLY A 857 26.60 117.98 1.09
C GLY A 857 28.02 117.96 0.52
N LYS A 858 28.27 117.19 -0.56
CA LYS A 858 29.60 117.13 -1.21
C LYS A 858 30.00 118.46 -1.84
N TYR A 859 29.06 119.18 -2.45
CA TYR A 859 29.32 120.43 -3.17
C TYR A 859 29.36 121.65 -2.23
N ILE A 860 28.90 121.52 -0.98
CA ILE A 860 28.97 122.58 0.03
C ILE A 860 30.33 122.60 0.73
N ASP A 861 31.03 121.45 0.84
CA ASP A 861 32.34 121.32 1.50
C ASP A 861 33.56 121.57 0.58
N SER A 862 33.36 121.81 -0.72
CA SER A 862 34.46 122.16 -1.65
C SER A 862 34.48 123.66 -1.92
N ASP A 863 35.59 124.34 -1.61
CA ASP A 863 35.91 125.76 -1.88
C ASP A 863 35.85 126.13 -3.39
N TYR A 864 34.67 126.07 -3.97
CA TYR A 864 34.34 126.45 -5.35
C TYR A 864 33.29 127.57 -5.39
N LEU A 865 33.31 128.46 -4.39
CA LEU A 865 32.49 129.68 -4.33
C LEU A 865 33.36 130.94 -4.44
N ALA A 866 34.05 131.09 -5.57
CA ALA A 866 34.79 132.33 -5.89
C ALA A 866 34.49 132.91 -7.28
N ASN A 867 33.54 132.38 -8.06
CA ASN A 867 33.29 132.89 -9.42
C ASN A 867 31.83 132.89 -9.91
N TYR A 868 30.85 132.87 -9.00
CA TYR A 868 29.46 133.22 -9.31
C TYR A 868 28.92 134.22 -8.29
N GLY A 869 29.72 135.27 -8.03
CA GLY A 869 29.19 136.53 -7.53
C GLY A 869 28.56 137.30 -8.67
N GLU A 870 27.33 136.94 -9.03
CA GLU A 870 26.39 137.90 -9.62
C GLU A 870 25.05 137.76 -8.89
N ASP A 871 24.62 138.91 -8.37
CA ASP A 871 23.46 139.12 -7.52
C ASP A 871 22.15 138.65 -8.18
N PHE A 872 21.36 137.88 -7.44
CA PHE A 872 19.90 137.98 -7.55
C PHE A 872 19.33 138.37 -6.20
N GLU A 873 19.48 139.66 -5.90
CA GLU A 873 18.58 140.39 -5.03
C GLU A 873 17.12 140.06 -5.40
N GLN A 874 16.30 139.75 -4.39
CA GLN A 874 14.86 139.89 -4.47
C GLN A 874 14.51 141.37 -4.70
N LYS A 875 14.48 141.79 -5.97
CA LYS A 875 13.87 143.06 -6.39
C LYS A 875 12.46 142.78 -6.92
N GLU A 876 11.51 142.67 -5.99
CA GLU A 876 10.11 142.95 -6.33
C GLU A 876 9.83 144.38 -5.84
N GLU A 877 9.63 145.32 -6.77
CA GLU A 877 9.21 146.69 -6.43
C GLU A 877 7.88 146.65 -5.67
N LEU A 878 7.71 147.54 -4.69
CA LEU A 878 6.52 147.62 -3.83
C LEU A 878 5.20 147.76 -4.65
N ALA A 879 5.28 148.33 -5.86
CA ALA A 879 4.19 148.40 -6.82
C ALA A 879 3.79 147.03 -7.42
N VAL A 880 4.73 146.12 -7.63
CA VAL A 880 4.50 144.76 -8.14
C VAL A 880 3.89 143.87 -7.07
N ARG A 881 4.29 144.04 -5.81
CA ARG A 881 3.68 143.35 -4.65
C ARG A 881 2.24 143.80 -4.39
N ILE A 882 1.92 145.08 -4.57
CA ILE A 882 0.55 145.60 -4.52
C ILE A 882 -0.28 145.10 -5.72
N ASN A 883 0.28 145.08 -6.92
CA ASN A 883 -0.40 144.57 -8.12
C ASN A 883 -0.70 143.06 -8.03
N ASN A 884 0.19 142.28 -7.42
CA ASN A 884 -0.02 140.85 -7.18
C ASN A 884 -1.09 140.58 -6.09
N ILE A 885 -1.19 141.41 -5.04
CA ILE A 885 -2.28 141.34 -4.04
C ILE A 885 -3.64 141.76 -4.64
N ILE A 886 -3.65 142.74 -5.56
CA ILE A 886 -4.86 143.17 -6.27
C ILE A 886 -5.31 142.10 -7.28
N ARG A 887 -4.39 141.47 -8.03
CA ARG A 887 -4.72 140.37 -8.95
C ARG A 887 -5.31 139.15 -8.25
N VAL A 888 -4.79 138.76 -7.09
CA VAL A 888 -5.33 137.63 -6.30
C VAL A 888 -6.74 137.93 -5.78
N ASN A 889 -7.03 139.18 -5.39
CA ASN A 889 -8.39 139.58 -4.98
C ASN A 889 -9.37 139.76 -6.15
N ILE A 890 -8.92 140.23 -7.32
CA ILE A 890 -9.78 140.37 -8.52
C ILE A 890 -10.18 138.99 -9.09
N ILE A 891 -9.33 137.97 -8.96
CA ILE A 891 -9.66 136.59 -9.35
C ILE A 891 -10.70 135.98 -8.40
N LEU A 892 -10.61 136.25 -7.09
CA LEU A 892 -11.61 135.82 -6.09
C LEU A 892 -12.97 136.55 -6.23
N VAL A 893 -12.97 137.81 -6.66
CA VAL A 893 -14.21 138.58 -6.90
C VAL A 893 -14.88 138.19 -8.23
N ASN A 894 -14.13 137.91 -9.29
CA ASN A 894 -14.71 137.43 -10.56
C ASN A 894 -15.25 136.00 -10.49
N TYR A 895 -14.65 135.11 -9.69
CA TYR A 895 -15.21 133.75 -9.46
C TYR A 895 -16.51 133.80 -8.63
N THR A 896 -16.66 134.78 -7.75
CA THR A 896 -17.88 134.95 -6.93
C THR A 896 -19.00 135.66 -7.70
N ILE A 897 -18.68 136.47 -8.71
CA ILE A 897 -19.69 137.14 -9.56
C ILE A 897 -20.20 136.24 -10.70
N CYS A 898 -19.40 135.27 -11.19
CA CYS A 898 -19.89 134.28 -12.17
C CYS A 898 -20.75 133.15 -11.54
N LEU A 899 -20.45 132.68 -10.32
CA LEU A 899 -21.28 131.65 -9.65
C LEU A 899 -22.62 132.17 -9.08
N LEU A 900 -22.90 133.46 -9.20
CA LEU A 900 -24.22 134.05 -8.94
C LEU A 900 -25.07 134.24 -10.21
N LEU A 901 -24.55 133.92 -11.40
CA LEU A 901 -25.26 134.00 -12.69
C LEU A 901 -24.76 132.92 -13.69
N CYS A 902 -25.28 131.69 -13.60
CA CYS A 902 -25.30 130.65 -14.64
C CYS A 902 -24.02 130.39 -15.47
N ASP A 903 -23.04 129.74 -14.86
CA ASP A 903 -22.18 128.65 -15.38
C ASP A 903 -21.26 128.18 -14.23
#